data_AF-A0A8C0WUM3-F1
#
_entry.id   AF-A0A8C0WUM3-F1
#
_cell.length_a   1.000
_cell.length_b   1.000
_cell.length_c   1.000
_cell.angle_alpha   90.00
_cell.angle_beta   90.00
_cell.angle_gamma   90.00
#
_symmetry.space_group_name_H-M   'P 1'
#
loop_
_entity.id
_entity.type
_entity.pdbx_description
1 polymer ?
#
loop_
_entity_poly.entity_id
_entity_poly.type
_entity_poly.pdbx_seq_one_letter_code
_entity_poly.pdbx_strand_id
1 'polypeptide(L)'
;MFFLFSFLFLPFPTSFLPRVSTNGSDDPEDTGSGENRKVNGNNSPSLSNGGFKPSRPPRPSRPPPPTPRRPASVNGSPSATSESDGSSTGSLPPTSTTTNISEGATSGLIIPLTISGGSGPRPLNPVTQAPLPPGWEQRVDQHGRVYYVDHVEKRTTWDRPEPLPPGWERRVDNMGRIYYVDHFTRTTTWQRPTLESVRNYEQWQLQRSQLQGAMQQFNQRFIYGNQDLFATSQSKEFDPLGPLPPGWEKRTDNNGRVYFVNHNTRITQWEDPRSQGQLNEKPLPEGWEMRFTVDGVPYFVDHNRRTTTYIDPRTGKSALDNGPQIAYVRDFKAKVQYFRFWCQQLTMPQHIKITVTRKTLFEDSFQQIMSFNPQDLRRRLWVIFPGEEGLDYGGVAREWFFLLSHEVLNPMYCLFEYAGKDNYCLQINPASYINPDHLKYFHFIGRFIAMALFHGKFIDTGFSLPFYKRILNKPVGLKDLESIDPEFYNSLIWVKENNIEECGLEMYFSVDKEILGEIKSHDLKPNGGNILVTEENKEEYIRMVAEWRLSRGVEEQTQAFFEGFNEILPQQYLQYFDAKELEVLLCGMQEIDLNDWQRHAIYRHYTRTSKQIMWFWQFVKEIDNEKRMRLLQFVTGTCRLPVGGFADLMGSNGPQKFCIEKVGKENWLPRSHTCFNRLDLPPYKSYEQLKEKLLFAIEETEGFGQE
;
A
#
# COMPACT_ATOMS: atom_id res chain seq x y z
N MET A 1 17.37 -30.37 -5.77
CA MET A 1 18.07 -29.96 -7.01
C MET A 1 18.02 -31.17 -7.95
N PHE A 2 17.37 -31.04 -9.11
CA PHE A 2 16.83 -32.11 -9.98
C PHE A 2 15.58 -32.84 -9.46
N PHE A 3 14.41 -32.18 -9.51
CA PHE A 3 13.07 -32.78 -9.68
C PHE A 3 12.07 -31.62 -9.55
N LEU A 4 11.81 -30.88 -10.64
CA LEU A 4 10.67 -29.94 -10.81
C LEU A 4 10.73 -29.24 -12.19
N PHE A 5 10.98 -30.00 -13.27
CA PHE A 5 10.92 -29.50 -14.66
C PHE A 5 9.66 -29.98 -15.41
N SER A 6 8.62 -30.39 -14.69
CA SER A 6 7.47 -31.11 -15.28
C SER A 6 6.20 -30.29 -15.52
N PHE A 7 6.22 -28.96 -15.41
CA PHE A 7 5.02 -28.14 -15.62
C PHE A 7 4.99 -27.30 -16.90
N LEU A 8 5.93 -27.51 -17.83
CA LEU A 8 6.00 -26.72 -19.08
C LEU A 8 5.91 -27.50 -20.39
N PHE A 9 5.70 -28.82 -20.41
CA PHE A 9 5.75 -29.57 -21.67
C PHE A 9 4.72 -30.70 -21.78
N LEU A 10 3.83 -30.58 -22.77
CA LEU A 10 3.26 -31.71 -23.52
C LEU A 10 3.35 -31.41 -25.03
N PRO A 11 3.73 -32.38 -25.89
CA PRO A 11 3.94 -32.17 -27.31
C PRO A 11 2.68 -32.42 -28.14
N PHE A 12 2.48 -31.65 -29.22
CA PHE A 12 1.55 -32.00 -30.30
C PHE A 12 2.33 -32.47 -31.56
N PRO A 13 1.79 -33.43 -32.33
CA PRO A 13 2.37 -33.84 -33.60
C PRO A 13 1.93 -32.93 -34.75
N THR A 14 2.88 -32.68 -35.65
CA THR A 14 2.80 -31.97 -36.92
C THR A 14 1.95 -32.68 -37.98
N SER A 15 1.28 -31.92 -38.87
CA SER A 15 1.36 -32.15 -40.34
C SER A 15 0.59 -31.14 -41.23
N PHE A 16 1.25 -30.71 -42.32
CA PHE A 16 0.81 -30.24 -43.67
C PHE A 16 0.34 -28.78 -43.97
N LEU A 17 1.32 -27.94 -44.37
CA LEU A 17 1.60 -27.30 -45.70
C LEU A 17 0.49 -26.97 -46.76
N PRO A 18 0.73 -26.01 -47.71
CA PRO A 18 -0.15 -24.89 -48.02
C PRO A 18 -0.62 -24.81 -49.50
N ARG A 19 -1.45 -23.82 -49.84
CA ARG A 19 -1.63 -23.36 -51.24
C ARG A 19 -1.82 -21.85 -51.37
N VAL A 20 -1.26 -21.35 -52.47
CA VAL A 20 -0.91 -19.97 -52.84
C VAL A 20 -1.99 -19.29 -53.69
N SER A 21 -1.89 -17.95 -53.80
CA SER A 21 -2.23 -17.05 -54.94
C SER A 21 -3.41 -16.09 -54.74
N THR A 22 -3.47 -14.83 -55.17
CA THR A 22 -2.56 -13.74 -55.64
C THR A 22 -3.48 -12.55 -55.96
N ASN A 23 -3.00 -11.32 -55.72
CA ASN A 23 -3.20 -10.04 -56.42
C ASN A 23 -4.59 -9.37 -56.57
N GLY A 24 -4.58 -8.03 -56.44
CA GLY A 24 -5.45 -7.12 -57.22
C GLY A 24 -5.80 -5.80 -56.54
N SER A 25 -5.11 -4.72 -56.92
CA SER A 25 -5.32 -3.30 -56.59
C SER A 25 -6.53 -2.67 -57.29
N ASP A 26 -7.03 -1.53 -56.78
CA ASP A 26 -7.12 -0.24 -57.50
C ASP A 26 -7.88 0.85 -56.70
N ASP A 27 -7.39 2.09 -56.83
CA ASP A 27 -7.83 3.42 -56.33
C ASP A 27 -8.25 4.27 -57.58
N PRO A 28 -8.58 5.59 -57.56
CA PRO A 28 -9.35 6.48 -56.65
C PRO A 28 -10.23 7.55 -57.41
N GLU A 29 -10.51 8.71 -56.76
CA GLU A 29 -10.98 10.06 -57.25
C GLU A 29 -12.51 10.37 -57.32
N ASP A 30 -13.08 11.58 -57.09
CA ASP A 30 -12.65 12.94 -56.66
C ASP A 30 -13.91 13.87 -56.46
N THR A 31 -13.69 15.10 -55.93
CA THR A 31 -14.43 16.40 -56.04
C THR A 31 -15.54 16.75 -55.02
N GLY A 32 -15.67 17.98 -54.47
CA GLY A 32 -14.90 19.24 -54.55
C GLY A 32 -15.70 20.48 -54.05
N SER A 33 -14.96 21.50 -53.53
CA SER A 33 -15.26 22.97 -53.41
C SER A 33 -16.38 23.48 -52.46
N GLY A 34 -16.36 24.67 -51.81
CA GLY A 34 -15.49 25.87 -51.74
C GLY A 34 -16.26 26.98 -50.96
N GLU A 35 -15.66 27.62 -49.93
CA GLU A 35 -15.22 29.04 -49.87
C GLU A 35 -16.02 30.05 -48.98
N ASN A 36 -15.29 30.68 -48.04
CA ASN A 36 -15.22 32.11 -47.64
C ASN A 36 -16.47 32.94 -47.23
N ARG A 37 -16.47 33.55 -46.02
CA ARG A 37 -15.95 34.93 -45.71
C ARG A 37 -16.48 35.51 -44.37
N LYS A 38 -15.65 36.36 -43.74
CA LYS A 38 -15.75 37.08 -42.44
C LYS A 38 -16.68 38.33 -42.41
N VAL A 39 -17.05 38.80 -41.19
CA VAL A 39 -16.80 40.15 -40.56
C VAL A 39 -17.97 40.76 -39.73
N ASN A 40 -17.63 41.13 -38.47
CA ASN A 40 -18.08 42.18 -37.51
C ASN A 40 -19.55 42.63 -37.31
N GLY A 41 -19.89 42.86 -36.02
CA GLY A 41 -20.13 44.23 -35.53
C GLY A 41 -21.35 44.49 -34.63
N ASN A 42 -21.07 44.74 -33.33
CA ASN A 42 -21.74 45.59 -32.31
C ASN A 42 -23.23 45.98 -32.43
N ASN A 43 -23.95 45.91 -31.29
CA ASN A 43 -24.49 47.10 -30.58
C ASN A 43 -25.27 46.73 -29.30
N SER A 44 -24.94 47.42 -28.20
CA SER A 44 -25.81 47.58 -27.02
C SER A 44 -26.81 48.73 -27.24
N PRO A 45 -27.85 48.86 -26.39
CA PRO A 45 -27.86 50.03 -25.50
C PRO A 45 -28.42 49.81 -24.07
N SER A 46 -27.93 50.67 -23.19
CA SER A 46 -28.39 51.14 -21.85
C SER A 46 -29.80 51.82 -21.88
N LEU A 47 -30.57 52.15 -20.83
CA LEU A 47 -30.44 52.43 -19.37
C LEU A 47 -31.90 52.65 -18.82
N SER A 48 -32.19 52.42 -17.52
CA SER A 48 -32.95 53.37 -16.65
C SER A 48 -33.23 52.86 -15.22
N ASN A 49 -33.32 53.86 -14.31
CA ASN A 49 -33.31 53.91 -12.85
C ASN A 49 -34.46 53.24 -12.07
N GLY A 50 -34.20 52.94 -10.79
CA GLY A 50 -35.22 52.89 -9.72
C GLY A 50 -34.73 52.22 -8.43
N GLY A 51 -34.39 53.02 -7.40
CA GLY A 51 -33.92 52.51 -6.10
C GLY A 51 -35.06 52.16 -5.12
N PHE A 52 -34.76 51.38 -4.08
CA PHE A 52 -35.27 51.49 -2.70
C PHE A 52 -34.57 50.45 -1.80
N LYS A 53 -34.02 50.89 -0.66
CA LYS A 53 -33.53 50.03 0.44
C LYS A 53 -34.67 49.76 1.42
N PRO A 54 -34.66 48.61 2.12
CA PRO A 54 -35.11 48.56 3.51
C PRO A 54 -33.99 48.11 4.48
N SER A 55 -33.98 48.77 5.63
CA SER A 55 -33.16 48.55 6.82
C SER A 55 -33.59 47.31 7.62
N ARG A 56 -32.64 46.63 8.26
CA ARG A 56 -32.86 45.50 9.19
C ARG A 56 -32.53 45.92 10.64
N PRO A 57 -33.31 45.52 11.66
CA PRO A 57 -33.19 46.02 13.04
C PRO A 57 -32.01 45.39 13.84
N PRO A 58 -31.62 45.98 14.99
CA PRO A 58 -30.44 45.60 15.76
C PRO A 58 -30.64 44.33 16.60
N ARG A 59 -29.55 43.58 16.80
CA ARG A 59 -29.49 42.33 17.60
C ARG A 59 -29.04 42.64 19.05
N PRO A 60 -29.64 42.01 20.08
CA PRO A 60 -29.28 42.23 21.49
C PRO A 60 -27.94 41.59 21.90
N SER A 61 -27.25 42.26 22.82
CA SER A 61 -25.94 41.93 23.40
C SER A 61 -26.02 40.80 24.44
N ARG A 62 -25.02 39.91 24.45
CA ARG A 62 -24.86 38.81 25.42
C ARG A 62 -23.68 39.08 26.36
N PRO A 63 -23.79 38.82 27.67
CA PRO A 63 -22.75 39.14 28.67
C PRO A 63 -21.55 38.16 28.66
N PRO A 64 -20.39 38.56 29.24
CA PRO A 64 -19.14 37.80 29.20
C PRO A 64 -19.08 36.60 30.18
N PRO A 65 -18.21 35.61 29.92
CA PRO A 65 -18.04 34.42 30.78
C PRO A 65 -17.15 34.69 32.01
N PRO A 66 -17.26 33.87 33.09
CA PRO A 66 -16.54 34.05 34.34
C PRO A 66 -15.10 33.53 34.30
N THR A 67 -14.22 34.19 35.05
CA THR A 67 -12.79 33.87 35.24
C THR A 67 -12.56 32.74 36.26
N PRO A 68 -11.59 31.83 36.05
CA PRO A 68 -11.19 30.86 37.08
C PRO A 68 -10.18 31.47 38.07
N ARG A 69 -10.44 31.26 39.36
CA ARG A 69 -9.56 31.62 40.49
C ARG A 69 -8.39 30.64 40.62
N ARG A 70 -7.23 31.20 40.96
CA ARG A 70 -5.99 30.54 41.40
C ARG A 70 -6.09 30.11 42.88
N PRO A 71 -5.55 28.96 43.29
CA PRO A 71 -5.09 28.75 44.67
C PRO A 71 -3.57 28.93 44.78
N ALA A 72 -3.14 29.53 45.88
CA ALA A 72 -1.78 29.91 46.20
C ALA A 72 -0.94 28.75 46.78
N SER A 73 0.36 28.81 46.52
CA SER A 73 1.42 28.01 47.13
C SER A 73 1.64 28.35 48.61
N VAL A 74 2.03 27.36 49.41
CA VAL A 74 2.81 27.59 50.65
C VAL A 74 3.89 26.50 50.81
N ASN A 75 5.06 26.96 51.23
CA ASN A 75 6.38 26.32 51.32
C ASN A 75 6.48 25.06 52.20
N GLY A 76 7.51 24.25 51.92
CA GLY A 76 8.15 23.39 52.92
C GLY A 76 9.07 22.31 52.33
N SER A 77 10.38 22.47 52.49
CA SER A 77 11.39 21.38 52.51
C SER A 77 12.26 21.61 53.77
N PRO A 78 13.19 20.72 54.19
CA PRO A 78 13.57 19.38 53.71
C PRO A 78 13.79 18.36 54.87
N SER A 79 14.46 17.24 54.55
CA SER A 79 15.20 16.26 55.41
C SER A 79 14.48 14.92 55.56
N ALA A 80 15.11 13.75 55.67
CA ALA A 80 16.44 13.19 55.39
C ALA A 80 16.32 11.70 55.82
N THR A 81 17.23 10.84 55.35
CA THR A 81 17.64 9.53 55.96
C THR A 81 16.55 8.43 55.97
N SER A 82 16.82 7.13 55.80
CA SER A 82 18.02 6.29 55.66
C SER A 82 17.49 4.85 55.50
N GLU A 83 18.23 4.01 54.77
CA GLU A 83 18.57 2.59 55.10
C GLU A 83 17.43 1.58 55.37
N SER A 84 17.52 0.28 55.14
CA SER A 84 18.42 -0.65 54.45
C SER A 84 17.84 -2.03 54.79
N ASP A 85 18.01 -3.01 53.89
CA ASP A 85 18.05 -4.46 54.18
C ASP A 85 16.78 -5.13 54.75
N GLY A 86 16.47 -6.40 54.48
CA GLY A 86 17.16 -7.45 53.74
C GLY A 86 16.38 -8.76 53.93
N SER A 87 16.28 -9.51 52.82
CA SER A 87 16.28 -10.98 52.68
C SER A 87 15.77 -11.89 53.82
N SER A 88 14.86 -12.81 53.49
CA SER A 88 15.14 -14.26 53.31
C SER A 88 14.08 -15.26 53.86
N THR A 89 13.66 -16.17 52.95
CA THR A 89 13.51 -17.64 53.09
C THR A 89 12.30 -18.33 53.75
N GLY A 90 11.83 -19.42 53.09
CA GLY A 90 11.13 -20.60 53.65
C GLY A 90 9.79 -20.96 52.97
N SER A 91 9.73 -21.73 51.87
CA SER A 91 9.59 -23.22 51.76
C SER A 91 8.41 -23.90 52.50
N LEU A 92 7.33 -24.23 51.74
CA LEU A 92 6.48 -25.46 51.60
C LEU A 92 6.24 -26.46 52.79
N PRO A 93 5.28 -27.44 52.73
CA PRO A 93 3.86 -27.54 52.28
C PRO A 93 2.98 -28.31 53.35
N PRO A 94 2.06 -29.26 53.03
CA PRO A 94 0.67 -29.20 52.54
C PRO A 94 -0.38 -29.82 53.51
N THR A 95 -1.69 -29.70 53.25
CA THR A 95 -2.67 -30.72 53.72
C THR A 95 -3.94 -30.80 52.85
N SER A 96 -4.27 -32.04 52.49
CA SER A 96 -5.46 -32.52 51.80
C SER A 96 -6.64 -32.78 52.74
N THR A 97 -7.88 -32.58 52.30
CA THR A 97 -9.01 -33.45 52.73
C THR A 97 -10.07 -33.56 51.64
N THR A 98 -10.48 -34.80 51.43
CA THR A 98 -11.38 -35.38 50.44
C THR A 98 -12.84 -35.36 50.93
N THR A 99 -13.82 -35.16 50.04
CA THR A 99 -15.10 -35.88 50.08
C THR A 99 -15.77 -35.88 48.69
N ASN A 100 -16.04 -37.10 48.21
CA ASN A 100 -16.83 -37.48 47.02
C ASN A 100 -18.32 -37.19 47.20
N ILE A 101 -19.06 -36.87 46.12
CA ILE A 101 -20.29 -37.57 45.63
C ILE A 101 -20.43 -37.36 44.10
N SER A 102 -20.72 -38.48 43.42
CA SER A 102 -21.19 -38.83 42.05
C SER A 102 -22.23 -37.89 41.39
N GLU A 103 -22.59 -37.92 40.09
CA GLU A 103 -22.37 -38.74 38.89
C GLU A 103 -23.00 -37.99 37.68
N GLY A 104 -22.56 -38.29 36.44
CA GLY A 104 -23.24 -37.82 35.22
C GLY A 104 -22.38 -37.93 33.95
N ALA A 105 -22.17 -39.16 33.47
CA ALA A 105 -21.34 -39.53 32.33
C ALA A 105 -22.05 -39.37 30.96
N THR A 106 -21.25 -39.21 29.89
CA THR A 106 -21.20 -40.06 28.65
C THR A 106 -20.09 -39.47 27.74
N SER A 107 -18.89 -40.03 27.69
CA SER A 107 -18.43 -41.21 26.92
C SER A 107 -17.97 -40.88 25.49
N GLY A 108 -16.65 -40.64 25.34
CA GLY A 108 -15.90 -40.83 24.10
C GLY A 108 -15.33 -42.25 24.05
N LEU A 109 -15.42 -42.89 22.88
CA LEU A 109 -14.92 -44.24 22.65
C LEU A 109 -13.58 -44.20 21.92
N ILE A 110 -12.56 -44.78 22.57
CA ILE A 110 -11.30 -45.23 21.98
C ILE A 110 -11.43 -46.75 21.80
N ILE A 111 -11.14 -47.27 20.61
CA ILE A 111 -11.19 -48.72 20.30
C ILE A 111 -9.77 -49.30 20.23
N PRO A 112 -9.48 -50.48 20.82
CA PRO A 112 -8.17 -51.12 20.77
C PRO A 112 -7.98 -52.08 19.57
N LEU A 113 -6.73 -52.21 19.13
CA LEU A 113 -6.25 -53.13 18.08
C LEU A 113 -6.17 -54.58 18.58
N THR A 114 -6.70 -55.52 17.79
CA THR A 114 -6.40 -56.96 17.89
C THR A 114 -6.02 -57.51 16.51
N ILE A 115 -4.95 -58.31 16.49
CA ILE A 115 -4.37 -58.99 15.31
C ILE A 115 -4.93 -60.41 15.23
N SER A 116 -5.40 -60.85 14.07
CA SER A 116 -5.42 -62.26 13.65
C SER A 116 -5.58 -62.36 12.12
N GLY A 117 -4.69 -63.13 11.48
CA GLY A 117 -4.61 -63.29 10.03
C GLY A 117 -5.51 -64.40 9.45
N GLY A 118 -5.67 -64.37 8.12
CA GLY A 118 -6.34 -65.42 7.33
C GLY A 118 -6.63 -64.97 5.90
N SER A 119 -5.99 -65.61 4.93
CA SER A 119 -5.99 -65.37 3.48
C SER A 119 -7.24 -65.87 2.73
N GLY A 120 -7.75 -65.10 1.76
CA GLY A 120 -8.65 -65.57 0.69
C GLY A 120 -9.47 -64.43 0.02
N PRO A 121 -9.58 -64.36 -1.32
CA PRO A 121 -10.15 -63.20 -2.00
C PRO A 121 -11.69 -63.30 -2.14
N ARG A 122 -12.41 -62.27 -1.66
CA ARG A 122 -13.84 -62.05 -1.96
C ARG A 122 -14.15 -60.54 -2.04
N PRO A 123 -15.25 -60.13 -2.71
CA PRO A 123 -15.28 -58.98 -3.61
C PRO A 123 -15.33 -57.64 -2.87
N LEU A 124 -14.77 -56.61 -3.50
CA LEU A 124 -14.87 -55.21 -3.10
C LEU A 124 -16.35 -54.79 -2.95
N ASN A 125 -16.81 -54.70 -1.70
CA ASN A 125 -17.99 -53.90 -1.38
C ASN A 125 -17.61 -52.41 -1.44
N PRO A 126 -18.51 -51.54 -1.92
CA PRO A 126 -18.21 -50.15 -2.23
C PRO A 126 -18.01 -49.35 -0.94
N VAL A 127 -16.94 -48.57 -0.89
CA VAL A 127 -16.76 -47.50 0.09
C VAL A 127 -18.01 -46.63 0.08
N THR A 128 -18.70 -46.52 1.21
CA THR A 128 -19.81 -45.59 1.43
C THR A 128 -19.33 -44.17 1.16
N GLN A 129 -19.53 -43.70 -0.07
CA GLN A 129 -19.24 -42.36 -0.51
C GLN A 129 -20.23 -41.40 0.18
N ALA A 130 -19.75 -40.38 0.89
CA ALA A 130 -20.58 -39.34 1.51
C ALA A 130 -21.60 -38.72 0.53
N PRO A 131 -22.77 -38.23 0.94
CA PRO A 131 -23.69 -37.58 -0.01
C PRO A 131 -23.02 -36.38 -0.70
N LEU A 132 -23.25 -36.21 -2.01
CA LEU A 132 -22.76 -35.04 -2.75
C LEU A 132 -23.42 -33.77 -2.21
N PRO A 133 -22.74 -32.62 -2.27
CA PRO A 133 -23.33 -31.35 -1.86
C PRO A 133 -24.60 -31.04 -2.67
N PRO A 134 -25.58 -30.32 -2.10
CA PRO A 134 -26.82 -29.99 -2.79
C PRO A 134 -26.56 -29.29 -4.14
N GLY A 135 -27.15 -29.80 -5.22
CA GLY A 135 -26.99 -29.27 -6.59
C GLY A 135 -25.91 -29.96 -7.43
N TRP A 136 -25.16 -30.90 -6.87
CA TRP A 136 -24.15 -31.68 -7.58
C TRP A 136 -24.66 -33.06 -8.00
N GLU A 137 -24.39 -33.45 -9.24
CA GLU A 137 -24.69 -34.77 -9.79
C GLU A 137 -23.39 -35.45 -10.22
N GLN A 138 -23.20 -36.72 -9.88
CA GLN A 138 -22.10 -37.52 -10.42
C GLN A 138 -22.52 -38.13 -11.77
N ARG A 139 -21.68 -37.97 -12.78
CA ARG A 139 -21.82 -38.55 -14.12
C ARG A 139 -20.57 -39.32 -14.51
N VAL A 140 -20.67 -40.10 -15.59
CA VAL A 140 -19.56 -40.90 -16.14
C VAL A 140 -19.44 -40.58 -17.62
N ASP A 141 -18.23 -40.31 -18.10
CA ASP A 141 -17.98 -40.03 -19.51
C ASP A 141 -18.00 -41.31 -20.37
N GLN A 142 -17.87 -41.15 -21.69
CA GLN A 142 -17.88 -42.27 -22.64
C GLN A 142 -16.68 -43.23 -22.46
N HIS A 143 -15.64 -42.81 -21.75
CA HIS A 143 -14.44 -43.58 -21.44
C HIS A 143 -14.46 -44.18 -20.02
N GLY A 144 -15.59 -44.09 -19.31
CA GLY A 144 -15.76 -44.64 -17.97
C GLY A 144 -15.18 -43.77 -16.84
N ARG A 145 -14.77 -42.53 -17.11
CA ARG A 145 -14.24 -41.61 -16.10
C ARG A 145 -15.37 -40.84 -15.41
N VAL A 146 -15.32 -40.78 -14.09
CA VAL A 146 -16.31 -40.07 -13.27
C VAL A 146 -16.04 -38.56 -13.34
N TYR A 147 -17.09 -37.78 -13.56
CA TYR A 147 -17.07 -36.32 -13.47
C TYR A 147 -18.32 -35.83 -12.73
N TYR A 148 -18.26 -34.66 -12.13
CA TYR A 148 -19.32 -34.08 -11.32
C TYR A 148 -19.89 -32.85 -12.02
N VAL A 149 -21.20 -32.78 -12.11
CA VAL A 149 -21.96 -31.68 -12.72
C VAL A 149 -22.56 -30.83 -11.61
N ASP A 150 -22.19 -29.56 -11.59
CA ASP A 150 -22.82 -28.55 -10.78
C ASP A 150 -24.02 -27.99 -11.55
N HIS A 151 -25.23 -28.45 -11.20
CA HIS A 151 -26.46 -27.98 -11.85
C HIS A 151 -26.81 -26.53 -11.50
N VAL A 152 -26.13 -25.98 -10.50
CA VAL A 152 -26.34 -24.64 -9.99
C VAL A 152 -25.43 -23.66 -10.71
N GLU A 153 -24.12 -23.89 -10.70
CA GLU A 153 -23.13 -23.04 -11.37
C GLU A 153 -22.95 -23.40 -12.86
N LYS A 154 -23.69 -24.40 -13.36
CA LYS A 154 -23.64 -24.88 -14.75
C LYS A 154 -22.22 -25.23 -15.20
N ARG A 155 -21.45 -25.85 -14.30
CA ARG A 155 -20.06 -26.29 -14.55
C ARG A 155 -19.89 -27.80 -14.35
N THR A 156 -18.78 -28.32 -14.84
CA THR A 156 -18.35 -29.70 -14.66
C THR A 156 -16.96 -29.73 -14.06
N THR A 157 -16.66 -30.68 -13.17
CA THR A 157 -15.30 -30.93 -12.68
C THR A 157 -15.03 -32.43 -12.59
N TRP A 158 -13.77 -32.83 -12.68
CA TRP A 158 -13.33 -34.21 -12.45
C TRP A 158 -13.19 -34.52 -10.96
N ASP A 159 -13.07 -33.49 -10.13
CA ASP A 159 -12.89 -33.62 -8.69
C ASP A 159 -14.22 -33.64 -7.95
N ARG A 160 -14.29 -34.45 -6.90
CA ARG A 160 -15.50 -34.57 -6.11
C ARG A 160 -15.76 -33.30 -5.30
N PRO A 161 -16.93 -32.67 -5.43
CA PRO A 161 -17.27 -31.45 -4.69
C PRO A 161 -17.36 -31.72 -3.17
N GLU A 162 -16.61 -30.97 -2.38
CA GLU A 162 -16.63 -31.02 -0.90
C GLU A 162 -17.90 -30.38 -0.33
N PRO A 163 -18.41 -30.75 0.86
CA PRO A 163 -19.49 -30.03 1.53
C PRO A 163 -19.05 -28.63 2.01
N LEU A 164 -20.00 -27.73 2.27
CA LEU A 164 -19.69 -26.44 2.91
C LEU A 164 -19.17 -26.67 4.35
N PRO A 165 -18.26 -25.82 4.87
CA PRO A 165 -17.83 -25.89 6.25
C PRO A 165 -19.01 -25.75 7.24
N PRO A 166 -18.90 -26.29 8.47
CA PRO A 166 -19.96 -26.17 9.47
C PRO A 166 -20.37 -24.71 9.71
N GLY A 167 -21.67 -24.45 9.84
CA GLY A 167 -22.22 -23.10 10.06
C GLY A 167 -22.49 -22.30 8.78
N TRP A 168 -21.93 -22.72 7.63
CA TRP A 168 -22.11 -22.02 6.37
C TRP A 168 -23.34 -22.50 5.60
N GLU A 169 -24.13 -21.54 5.14
CA GLU A 169 -25.30 -21.76 4.30
C GLU A 169 -25.13 -21.00 2.98
N ARG A 170 -25.49 -21.65 1.86
CA ARG A 170 -25.64 -20.99 0.57
C ARG A 170 -26.99 -20.28 0.50
N ARG A 171 -27.00 -19.02 0.08
CA ARG A 171 -28.21 -18.24 -0.22
C ARG A 171 -28.17 -17.65 -1.61
N VAL A 172 -29.33 -17.15 -2.03
CA VAL A 172 -29.54 -16.45 -3.28
C VAL A 172 -30.15 -15.10 -2.96
N ASP A 173 -29.62 -14.04 -3.56
CA ASP A 173 -30.15 -12.69 -3.37
C ASP A 173 -31.35 -12.41 -4.29
N ASN A 174 -31.90 -11.21 -4.20
CA ASN A 174 -33.07 -10.81 -5.01
C ASN A 174 -32.78 -10.76 -6.52
N MET A 175 -31.50 -10.77 -6.91
CA MET A 175 -31.05 -10.75 -8.31
C MET A 175 -30.67 -12.15 -8.82
N GLY A 176 -30.90 -13.20 -8.02
CA GLY A 176 -30.55 -14.57 -8.39
C GLY A 176 -29.06 -14.91 -8.21
N ARG A 177 -28.26 -14.02 -7.61
CA ARG A 177 -26.83 -14.22 -7.38
C ARG A 177 -26.62 -15.04 -6.12
N ILE A 178 -25.64 -15.92 -6.16
CA ILE A 178 -25.32 -16.82 -5.05
C ILE A 178 -24.35 -16.12 -4.09
N TYR A 179 -24.63 -16.20 -2.79
CA TYR A 179 -23.72 -15.78 -1.73
C TYR A 179 -23.78 -16.78 -0.56
N TYR A 180 -22.84 -16.67 0.37
CA TYR A 180 -22.68 -17.59 1.49
C TYR A 180 -22.78 -16.83 2.80
N VAL A 181 -23.43 -17.46 3.80
CA VAL A 181 -23.68 -16.88 5.11
C VAL A 181 -23.19 -17.85 6.17
N ASP A 182 -22.33 -17.39 7.07
CA ASP A 182 -22.00 -18.11 8.29
C ASP A 182 -23.01 -17.75 9.39
N HIS A 183 -23.71 -18.75 9.90
CA HIS A 183 -24.67 -18.60 10.98
C HIS A 183 -24.03 -18.38 12.35
N PHE A 184 -22.76 -18.79 12.53
CA PHE A 184 -22.05 -18.62 13.81
C PHE A 184 -21.55 -17.20 13.98
N THR A 185 -20.81 -16.68 12.98
CA THR A 185 -20.24 -15.33 13.05
C THR A 185 -21.13 -14.24 12.45
N ARG A 186 -22.24 -14.63 11.79
CA ARG A 186 -23.11 -13.72 11.00
C ARG A 186 -22.38 -13.02 9.86
N THR A 187 -21.28 -13.61 9.39
CA THR A 187 -20.49 -13.10 8.27
C THR A 187 -21.09 -13.57 6.95
N THR A 188 -20.84 -12.81 5.89
CA THR A 188 -21.25 -13.17 4.54
C THR A 188 -20.07 -13.03 3.59
N THR A 189 -20.04 -13.84 2.54
CA THR A 189 -19.07 -13.71 1.46
C THR A 189 -19.68 -14.18 0.14
N TRP A 190 -19.15 -13.65 -0.97
CA TRP A 190 -19.51 -14.07 -2.31
C TRP A 190 -18.72 -15.31 -2.77
N GLN A 191 -17.56 -15.57 -2.14
CA GLN A 191 -16.75 -16.73 -2.44
C GLN A 191 -17.25 -17.95 -1.67
N ARG A 192 -17.27 -19.11 -2.34
CA ARG A 192 -17.61 -20.36 -1.68
C ARG A 192 -16.59 -20.67 -0.58
N PRO A 193 -17.01 -20.76 0.69
CA PRO A 193 -16.10 -21.00 1.80
C PRO A 193 -15.54 -22.42 1.73
N THR A 194 -14.24 -22.54 1.95
CA THR A 194 -13.52 -23.81 2.13
C THR A 194 -13.02 -23.90 3.58
N LEU A 195 -12.59 -25.08 4.02
CA LEU A 195 -11.97 -25.22 5.35
C LEU A 195 -10.73 -24.33 5.48
N GLU A 196 -9.98 -24.13 4.39
CA GLU A 196 -8.83 -23.24 4.34
C GLU A 196 -9.23 -21.76 4.44
N SER A 197 -10.24 -21.32 3.68
CA SER A 197 -10.68 -19.92 3.73
C SER A 197 -11.26 -19.55 5.11
N VAL A 198 -11.94 -20.49 5.78
CA VAL A 198 -12.43 -20.31 7.15
C VAL A 198 -11.27 -20.19 8.14
N ARG A 199 -10.25 -21.06 8.04
CA ARG A 199 -9.05 -20.97 8.88
C ARG A 199 -8.31 -19.63 8.70
N ASN A 200 -8.16 -19.18 7.46
CA ASN A 200 -7.52 -17.90 7.15
C ASN A 200 -8.30 -16.72 7.77
N TYR A 201 -9.64 -16.80 7.72
CA TYR A 201 -10.50 -15.80 8.35
C TYR A 201 -10.40 -15.80 9.88
N GLU A 202 -10.38 -16.96 10.51
CA GLU A 202 -10.20 -17.10 11.97
C GLU A 202 -8.85 -16.52 12.42
N GLN A 203 -7.77 -16.77 11.68
CA GLN A 203 -6.46 -16.20 11.94
C GLN A 203 -6.47 -14.66 11.81
N TRP A 204 -7.09 -14.14 10.76
CA TRP A 204 -7.27 -12.70 10.58
C TRP A 204 -8.07 -12.07 11.74
N GLN A 205 -9.14 -12.72 12.19
CA GLN A 205 -9.92 -12.27 13.35
C GLN A 205 -9.10 -12.29 14.64
N LEU A 206 -8.28 -13.31 14.86
CA LEU A 206 -7.41 -13.39 16.03
C LEU A 206 -6.39 -12.23 16.03
N GLN A 207 -5.77 -11.95 14.88
CA GLN A 207 -4.88 -10.80 14.73
C GLN A 207 -5.61 -9.49 15.02
N ARG A 208 -6.84 -9.35 14.52
CA ARG A 208 -7.71 -8.19 14.79
C ARG A 208 -8.02 -8.03 16.28
N SER A 209 -8.20 -9.12 17.03
CA SER A 209 -8.46 -9.06 18.48
C SER A 209 -7.27 -8.52 19.29
N GLN A 210 -6.05 -8.62 18.75
CA GLN A 210 -4.83 -8.10 19.37
C GLN A 210 -4.56 -6.61 19.06
N LEU A 211 -5.42 -5.96 18.27
CA LEU A 211 -5.24 -4.56 17.84
C LEU A 211 -5.27 -3.53 18.98
N GLN A 212 -5.81 -3.88 20.14
CA GLN A 212 -5.84 -2.97 21.29
C GLN A 212 -4.42 -2.60 21.77
N GLY A 213 -3.46 -3.55 21.69
CA GLY A 213 -2.04 -3.28 21.96
C GLY A 213 -1.35 -2.54 20.80
N ALA A 214 -1.71 -2.89 19.55
CA ALA A 214 -1.16 -2.26 18.35
C ALA A 214 -1.53 -0.77 18.23
N MET A 215 -2.72 -0.37 18.68
CA MET A 215 -3.19 1.01 18.62
C MET A 215 -2.31 1.97 19.45
N GLN A 216 -1.75 1.50 20.57
CA GLN A 216 -0.84 2.33 21.38
C GLN A 216 0.47 2.61 20.64
N GLN A 217 1.06 1.60 20.02
CA GLN A 217 2.26 1.75 19.19
C GLN A 217 1.96 2.59 17.93
N PHE A 218 0.80 2.36 17.32
CA PHE A 218 0.33 3.14 16.17
C PHE A 218 0.19 4.63 16.50
N ASN A 219 -0.31 4.97 17.68
CA ASN A 219 -0.41 6.36 18.15
C ASN A 219 0.94 7.04 18.40
N GLN A 220 2.02 6.27 18.57
CA GLN A 220 3.38 6.80 18.70
C GLN A 220 4.02 7.10 17.34
N ARG A 221 3.40 6.68 16.22
CA ARG A 221 3.91 6.99 14.89
C ARG A 221 3.84 8.48 14.62
N PHE A 222 4.83 8.98 13.89
CA PHE A 222 4.96 10.40 13.59
C PHE A 222 5.42 10.63 12.14
N ILE A 223 5.31 11.87 11.68
CA ILE A 223 5.94 12.32 10.43
C ILE A 223 6.28 13.80 10.58
N TYR A 224 7.27 14.29 9.84
CA TYR A 224 7.62 15.70 9.85
C TYR A 224 6.38 16.58 9.53
N GLY A 225 6.20 17.66 10.30
CA GLY A 225 5.09 18.59 10.15
C GLY A 225 3.78 18.21 10.87
N ASN A 226 3.65 16.99 11.42
CA ASN A 226 2.46 16.63 12.22
C ASN A 226 2.49 17.22 13.65
N GLN A 227 3.67 17.48 14.23
CA GLN A 227 3.78 18.12 15.55
C GLN A 227 3.40 19.61 15.52
N ASP A 228 3.67 20.32 14.42
CA ASP A 228 3.37 21.76 14.30
C ASP A 228 1.88 22.06 14.05
N LEU A 229 1.10 21.07 13.59
CA LEU A 229 -0.35 21.22 13.38
C LEU A 229 -1.16 21.23 14.68
N PHE A 230 -0.64 20.62 15.75
CA PHE A 230 -1.29 20.60 17.06
C PHE A 230 -0.78 21.70 18.01
N ALA A 231 0.41 22.27 17.77
CA ALA A 231 1.03 23.25 18.66
C ALA A 231 0.86 24.72 18.24
N THR A 232 0.51 25.02 16.98
CA THR A 232 0.76 26.38 16.46
C THR A 232 -0.51 27.16 16.17
N SER A 233 -1.20 27.58 17.23
CA SER A 233 -2.15 28.70 17.15
C SER A 233 -1.47 30.06 17.30
N GLN A 234 -0.15 30.16 17.53
CA GLN A 234 0.53 31.44 17.83
C GLN A 234 2.03 31.54 17.47
N SER A 235 2.49 31.09 16.30
CA SER A 235 3.77 31.59 15.78
C SER A 235 3.68 32.04 14.32
N LYS A 236 3.90 33.34 14.14
CA LYS A 236 4.13 33.97 12.84
C LYS A 236 5.41 33.42 12.21
N GLU A 237 5.36 33.32 10.88
CA GLU A 237 6.49 33.24 9.94
C GLU A 237 7.20 31.90 9.78
N PHE A 238 6.52 30.95 9.13
CA PHE A 238 7.17 30.12 8.11
C PHE A 238 6.24 30.04 6.89
N ASP A 239 6.68 30.61 5.77
CA ASP A 239 5.95 30.60 4.50
C ASP A 239 6.69 29.67 3.51
N PRO A 240 6.12 28.51 3.16
CA PRO A 240 6.79 27.49 2.34
C PRO A 240 7.02 27.92 0.88
N LEU A 241 6.45 29.05 0.44
CA LEU A 241 6.73 29.67 -0.86
C LEU A 241 7.89 30.68 -0.80
N GLY A 242 8.63 30.74 0.31
CA GLY A 242 9.69 31.73 0.55
C GLY A 242 9.13 33.11 0.93
N PRO A 243 9.95 34.16 1.04
CA PRO A 243 9.48 35.51 1.29
C PRO A 243 8.65 36.05 0.10
N LEU A 244 7.68 36.93 0.37
CA LEU A 244 6.98 37.64 -0.69
C LEU A 244 7.96 38.51 -1.51
N PRO A 245 7.72 38.73 -2.82
CA PRO A 245 8.57 39.59 -3.62
C PRO A 245 8.68 41.01 -3.02
N PRO A 246 9.80 41.72 -3.23
CA PRO A 246 10.00 43.05 -2.63
C PRO A 246 8.85 44.01 -2.92
N GLY A 247 8.29 44.59 -1.85
CA GLY A 247 7.14 45.51 -1.92
C GLY A 247 5.77 44.85 -1.76
N TRP A 248 5.69 43.52 -1.60
CA TRP A 248 4.43 42.82 -1.33
C TRP A 248 4.24 42.50 0.16
N GLU A 249 3.02 42.66 0.66
CA GLU A 249 2.62 42.37 2.05
C GLU A 249 1.38 41.47 2.06
N LYS A 250 1.44 40.38 2.84
CA LYS A 250 0.29 39.50 3.11
C LYS A 250 -0.57 40.13 4.21
N ARG A 251 -1.86 40.35 3.93
CA ARG A 251 -2.85 40.81 4.91
C ARG A 251 -4.02 39.86 4.99
N THR A 252 -4.80 39.99 6.06
CA THR A 252 -6.03 39.21 6.28
C THR A 252 -7.17 40.19 6.50
N ASP A 253 -8.30 39.98 5.84
CA ASP A 253 -9.49 40.80 6.02
C ASP A 253 -10.24 40.44 7.32
N ASN A 254 -11.30 41.18 7.64
CA ASN A 254 -12.13 40.95 8.83
C ASN A 254 -12.88 39.60 8.82
N ASN A 255 -12.89 38.90 7.68
CA ASN A 255 -13.51 37.58 7.50
C ASN A 255 -12.48 36.44 7.51
N GLY A 256 -11.21 36.72 7.80
CA GLY A 256 -10.14 35.72 7.82
C GLY A 256 -9.60 35.33 6.44
N ARG A 257 -9.99 36.05 5.37
CA ARG A 257 -9.50 35.81 4.01
C ARG A 257 -8.20 36.55 3.79
N VAL A 258 -7.21 35.84 3.25
CA VAL A 258 -5.91 36.40 2.92
C VAL A 258 -6.01 37.21 1.62
N TYR A 259 -5.39 38.38 1.60
CA TYR A 259 -5.17 39.19 0.40
C TYR A 259 -3.77 39.80 0.43
N PHE A 260 -3.24 40.18 -0.73
CA PHE A 260 -1.88 40.65 -0.91
C PHE A 260 -1.87 42.10 -1.38
N VAL A 261 -1.02 42.92 -0.76
CA VAL A 261 -0.89 44.35 -1.03
C VAL A 261 0.48 44.60 -1.65
N ASN A 262 0.52 45.20 -2.83
CA ASN A 262 1.76 45.69 -3.43
C ASN A 262 1.92 47.17 -3.10
N HIS A 263 2.91 47.49 -2.26
CA HIS A 263 3.24 48.85 -1.84
C HIS A 263 3.90 49.69 -2.93
N ASN A 264 4.54 49.05 -3.91
CA ASN A 264 5.21 49.75 -5.02
C ASN A 264 4.19 50.26 -6.04
N THR A 265 3.15 49.46 -6.35
CA THR A 265 2.10 49.83 -7.32
C THR A 265 0.79 50.26 -6.68
N ARG A 266 0.69 50.20 -5.35
CA ARG A 266 -0.51 50.54 -4.55
C ARG A 266 -1.77 49.75 -4.94
N ILE A 267 -1.60 48.51 -5.39
CA ILE A 267 -2.70 47.60 -5.71
C ILE A 267 -2.88 46.53 -4.63
N THR A 268 -4.09 45.97 -4.55
CA THR A 268 -4.41 44.81 -3.72
C THR A 268 -5.01 43.71 -4.58
N GLN A 269 -4.69 42.45 -4.28
CA GLN A 269 -5.23 41.29 -4.98
C GLN A 269 -5.48 40.14 -4.00
N TRP A 270 -6.30 39.16 -4.40
CA TRP A 270 -6.66 38.02 -3.55
C TRP A 270 -5.70 36.84 -3.76
N GLU A 271 -5.11 36.77 -4.93
CA GLU A 271 -4.17 35.73 -5.34
C GLU A 271 -2.76 36.09 -4.89
N ASP A 272 -1.97 35.08 -4.52
CA ASP A 272 -0.59 35.29 -4.09
C ASP A 272 0.26 35.81 -5.26
N PRO A 273 1.01 36.90 -5.14
CA PRO A 273 1.88 37.39 -6.22
C PRO A 273 2.93 36.36 -6.66
N ARG A 274 3.29 35.40 -5.79
CA ARG A 274 4.14 34.25 -6.14
C ARG A 274 3.41 33.22 -6.99
N SER A 275 2.09 33.12 -6.84
CA SER A 275 1.23 32.31 -7.70
C SER A 275 0.91 32.96 -9.05
N GLN A 276 1.00 34.30 -9.15
CA GLN A 276 0.67 35.06 -10.35
C GLN A 276 1.86 35.42 -11.26
N GLY A 277 3.07 34.90 -10.97
CA GLY A 277 4.26 35.16 -11.80
C GLY A 277 5.22 33.98 -11.99
N GLN A 278 5.00 32.85 -11.32
CA GLN A 278 5.82 31.63 -11.49
C GLN A 278 4.97 30.35 -11.43
N LEU A 279 3.96 30.28 -12.29
CA LEU A 279 3.55 29.02 -12.88
C LEU A 279 3.33 29.30 -14.36
N ASN A 280 4.36 29.09 -15.18
CA ASN A 280 4.06 28.72 -16.56
C ASN A 280 3.06 27.56 -16.49
N GLU A 281 1.98 27.63 -17.27
CA GLU A 281 0.89 26.64 -17.33
C GLU A 281 1.39 25.20 -17.59
N LYS A 282 2.67 25.03 -17.95
CA LYS A 282 3.31 23.74 -18.15
C LYS A 282 3.86 23.21 -16.82
N PRO A 283 3.46 21.98 -16.40
CA PRO A 283 4.10 21.31 -15.27
C PRO A 283 5.61 21.20 -15.50
N LEU A 284 6.39 21.13 -14.41
CA LEU A 284 7.81 20.78 -14.52
C LEU A 284 7.94 19.43 -15.26
N PRO A 285 8.98 19.23 -16.08
CA PRO A 285 9.21 17.94 -16.71
C PRO A 285 9.29 16.83 -15.63
N GLU A 286 8.95 15.61 -16.02
CA GLU A 286 9.01 14.47 -15.11
C GLU A 286 10.39 14.35 -14.45
N GLY A 287 10.40 14.14 -13.13
CA GLY A 287 11.64 14.07 -12.34
C GLY A 287 12.27 15.42 -11.99
N TRP A 288 11.66 16.57 -12.32
CA TRP A 288 12.16 17.89 -11.90
C TRP A 288 11.37 18.48 -10.74
N GLU A 289 12.05 18.80 -9.64
CA GLU A 289 11.47 19.47 -8.45
C GLU A 289 11.99 20.91 -8.37
N MET A 290 11.15 21.87 -7.99
CA MET A 290 11.58 23.24 -7.68
C MET A 290 11.67 23.42 -6.16
N ARG A 291 12.79 23.98 -5.71
CA ARG A 291 13.10 24.28 -4.30
C ARG A 291 13.57 25.71 -4.15
N PHE A 292 13.75 26.15 -2.91
CA PHE A 292 14.30 27.46 -2.58
C PHE A 292 15.53 27.31 -1.68
N THR A 293 16.54 28.15 -1.88
CA THR A 293 17.66 28.28 -0.93
C THR A 293 17.17 28.92 0.37
N VAL A 294 18.01 28.91 1.40
CA VAL A 294 17.75 29.65 2.66
C VAL A 294 17.49 31.14 2.44
N ASP A 295 18.06 31.71 1.37
CA ASP A 295 17.89 33.10 0.97
C ASP A 295 16.65 33.32 0.07
N GLY A 296 15.82 32.29 -0.13
CA GLY A 296 14.60 32.36 -0.92
C GLY A 296 14.81 32.35 -2.45
N VAL A 297 15.99 31.94 -2.94
CA VAL A 297 16.27 31.85 -4.38
C VAL A 297 15.78 30.52 -4.92
N PRO A 298 14.91 30.48 -5.96
CA PRO A 298 14.46 29.22 -6.54
C PRO A 298 15.61 28.49 -7.24
N TYR A 299 15.70 27.19 -7.02
CA TYR A 299 16.56 26.28 -7.78
C TYR A 299 15.79 25.02 -8.12
N PHE A 300 16.26 24.30 -9.13
CA PHE A 300 15.59 23.14 -9.71
C PHE A 300 16.46 21.91 -9.49
N VAL A 301 15.83 20.84 -9.00
CA VAL A 301 16.43 19.55 -8.72
C VAL A 301 15.98 18.59 -9.80
N ASP A 302 16.89 18.17 -10.66
CA ASP A 302 16.67 17.09 -11.62
C ASP A 302 16.93 15.76 -10.90
N HIS A 303 15.89 15.02 -10.53
CA HIS A 303 15.98 13.69 -9.93
C HIS A 303 16.42 12.62 -10.92
N ASN A 304 16.23 12.81 -12.23
CA ASN A 304 16.66 11.85 -13.25
C ASN A 304 18.19 11.88 -13.38
N ARG A 305 18.78 13.08 -13.40
CA ARG A 305 20.23 13.27 -13.52
C ARG A 305 20.93 13.48 -12.18
N ARG A 306 20.16 13.62 -11.10
CA ARG A 306 20.61 13.92 -9.73
C ARG A 306 21.50 15.14 -9.66
N THR A 307 21.08 16.17 -10.38
CA THR A 307 21.77 17.44 -10.42
C THR A 307 20.82 18.53 -9.96
N THR A 308 21.37 19.56 -9.34
CA THR A 308 20.61 20.80 -9.11
C THR A 308 21.10 21.86 -10.07
N THR A 309 20.22 22.74 -10.49
CA THR A 309 20.55 23.90 -11.32
C THR A 309 19.67 25.08 -10.95
N TYR A 310 20.15 26.30 -11.14
CA TYR A 310 19.30 27.50 -11.03
C TYR A 310 18.49 27.75 -12.30
N ILE A 311 18.73 26.96 -13.36
CA ILE A 311 18.06 27.06 -14.65
C ILE A 311 16.72 26.33 -14.59
N ASP A 312 15.64 27.05 -14.83
CA ASP A 312 14.31 26.45 -14.94
C ASP A 312 14.25 25.59 -16.21
N PRO A 313 14.01 24.26 -16.07
CA PRO A 313 14.01 23.34 -17.21
C PRO A 313 12.90 23.61 -18.23
N ARG A 314 11.87 24.39 -17.86
CA ARG A 314 10.75 24.74 -18.75
C ARG A 314 11.06 25.97 -19.60
N THR A 315 11.87 26.88 -19.08
CA THR A 315 12.07 28.21 -19.70
C THR A 315 13.50 28.46 -20.14
N GLY A 316 14.47 27.68 -19.64
CA GLY A 316 15.89 27.92 -19.82
C GLY A 316 16.40 29.15 -19.08
N LYS A 317 15.57 29.83 -18.26
CA LYS A 317 15.98 31.02 -17.51
C LYS A 317 16.61 30.63 -16.18
N SER A 318 17.76 31.22 -15.88
CA SER A 318 18.39 31.07 -14.58
C SER A 318 17.76 32.00 -13.54
N ALA A 319 17.44 31.48 -12.37
CA ALA A 319 17.06 32.27 -11.20
C ALA A 319 18.25 33.01 -10.57
N LEU A 320 19.48 32.53 -10.84
CA LEU A 320 20.72 33.10 -10.31
C LEU A 320 21.88 32.79 -11.27
N ASP A 321 22.63 33.82 -11.67
CA ASP A 321 23.85 33.63 -12.46
C ASP A 321 25.04 33.34 -11.52
N ASN A 322 25.76 32.24 -11.76
CA ASN A 322 26.92 31.79 -10.97
C ASN A 322 26.66 31.58 -9.46
N GLY A 323 25.50 31.00 -9.11
CA GLY A 323 25.20 30.59 -7.74
C GLY A 323 26.07 29.43 -7.23
N PRO A 324 26.18 29.22 -5.90
CA PRO A 324 26.91 28.10 -5.33
C PRO A 324 26.32 26.77 -5.81
N GLN A 325 27.16 25.77 -6.08
CA GLN A 325 26.69 24.45 -6.47
C GLN A 325 25.98 23.78 -5.30
N ILE A 326 24.67 23.59 -5.42
CA ILE A 326 23.87 22.90 -4.43
C ILE A 326 24.08 21.39 -4.63
N ALA A 327 24.32 20.64 -3.55
CA ALA A 327 24.37 19.20 -3.63
C ALA A 327 22.96 18.64 -3.78
N TYR A 328 22.78 17.64 -4.65
CA TYR A 328 21.52 16.90 -4.71
C TYR A 328 21.29 16.18 -3.39
N VAL A 329 20.14 16.42 -2.75
CA VAL A 329 19.73 15.73 -1.51
C VAL A 329 18.28 15.31 -1.64
N ARG A 330 18.02 14.02 -1.39
CA ARG A 330 16.66 13.51 -1.22
C ARG A 330 16.10 13.89 0.13
N ASP A 331 15.65 15.13 0.19
CA ASP A 331 15.01 15.72 1.35
C ASP A 331 13.53 15.33 1.41
N PHE A 332 13.25 14.18 2.06
CA PHE A 332 11.89 13.72 2.29
C PHE A 332 11.08 14.73 3.10
N LYS A 333 11.71 15.39 4.07
CA LYS A 333 11.06 16.40 4.92
C LYS A 333 10.55 17.58 4.09
N ALA A 334 11.36 18.10 3.16
CA ALA A 334 10.94 19.18 2.26
C ALA A 334 9.75 18.76 1.37
N LYS A 335 9.82 17.56 0.78
CA LYS A 335 8.71 17.01 -0.03
C LYS A 335 7.41 16.91 0.77
N VAL A 336 7.48 16.40 2.01
CA VAL A 336 6.33 16.30 2.92
C VAL A 336 5.77 17.69 3.23
N GLN A 337 6.61 18.67 3.55
CA GLN A 337 6.16 20.05 3.82
C GLN A 337 5.45 20.67 2.61
N TYR A 338 6.01 20.50 1.41
CA TYR A 338 5.42 20.96 0.16
C TYR A 338 4.06 20.29 -0.11
N PHE A 339 3.99 18.97 0.06
CA PHE A 339 2.74 18.22 -0.07
C PHE A 339 1.66 18.69 0.92
N ARG A 340 2.04 18.90 2.19
CA ARG A 340 1.14 19.39 3.24
C ARG A 340 0.62 20.78 2.96
N PHE A 341 1.48 21.66 2.43
CA PHE A 341 1.06 22.99 2.00
C PHE A 341 -0.07 22.92 0.96
N TRP A 342 0.09 22.11 -0.09
CA TRP A 342 -0.97 21.97 -1.10
C TRP A 342 -2.26 21.37 -0.54
N CYS A 343 -2.18 20.38 0.36
CA CYS A 343 -3.36 19.84 1.04
C CYS A 343 -4.11 20.94 1.83
N GLN A 344 -3.36 21.82 2.53
CA GLN A 344 -3.95 22.96 3.24
C GLN A 344 -4.61 23.96 2.29
N GLN A 345 -3.97 24.27 1.16
CA GLN A 345 -4.54 25.18 0.14
C GLN A 345 -5.82 24.63 -0.49
N LEU A 346 -5.93 23.30 -0.63
CA LEU A 346 -7.11 22.61 -1.16
C LEU A 346 -8.16 22.31 -0.09
N THR A 347 -7.91 22.63 1.17
CA THR A 347 -8.83 22.34 2.27
C THR A 347 -10.09 23.19 2.16
N MET A 348 -11.24 22.52 2.23
CA MET A 348 -12.53 23.17 2.18
C MET A 348 -13.00 23.59 3.58
N PRO A 349 -13.70 24.73 3.72
CA PRO A 349 -14.17 25.21 5.02
C PRO A 349 -15.26 24.28 5.60
N GLN A 350 -15.54 24.44 6.89
CA GLN A 350 -16.49 23.62 7.66
C GLN A 350 -16.01 22.17 7.88
N HIS A 351 -16.92 21.30 8.30
CA HIS A 351 -16.63 19.91 8.63
C HIS A 351 -17.70 18.98 8.05
N ILE A 352 -17.33 17.73 7.81
CA ILE A 352 -18.26 16.64 7.53
C ILE A 352 -18.34 15.69 8.73
N LYS A 353 -19.53 15.12 8.96
CA LYS A 353 -19.75 14.15 10.03
C LYS A 353 -19.81 12.75 9.44
N ILE A 354 -19.03 11.85 9.99
CA ILE A 354 -19.00 10.42 9.63
C ILE A 354 -19.43 9.66 10.88
N THR A 355 -20.64 9.08 10.86
CA THR A 355 -21.24 8.40 12.01
C THR A 355 -21.20 6.90 11.80
N VAL A 356 -20.35 6.18 12.51
CA VAL A 356 -20.06 4.77 12.25
C VAL A 356 -20.13 3.97 13.53
N THR A 357 -20.63 2.73 13.48
CA THR A 357 -20.59 1.83 14.63
C THR A 357 -19.37 0.92 14.55
N ARG A 358 -18.85 0.48 15.71
CA ARG A 358 -17.70 -0.46 15.75
C ARG A 358 -18.01 -1.83 15.13
N LYS A 359 -19.29 -2.23 15.10
CA LYS A 359 -19.73 -3.53 14.56
C LYS A 359 -19.84 -3.53 13.05
N THR A 360 -20.32 -2.43 12.47
CA THR A 360 -20.53 -2.27 11.01
C THR A 360 -19.59 -1.22 10.42
N LEU A 361 -18.40 -1.07 11.00
CA LEU A 361 -17.44 -0.01 10.69
C LEU A 361 -17.19 0.15 9.19
N PHE A 362 -16.93 -0.96 8.48
CA PHE A 362 -16.66 -0.95 7.05
C PHE A 362 -17.87 -0.48 6.24
N GLU A 363 -19.04 -1.10 6.45
CA GLU A 363 -20.26 -0.81 5.70
C GLU A 363 -20.76 0.62 5.95
N ASP A 364 -20.80 1.07 7.22
CA ASP A 364 -21.20 2.43 7.57
C ASP A 364 -20.27 3.48 6.93
N SER A 365 -18.95 3.19 6.90
CA SER A 365 -17.95 4.05 6.29
C SER A 365 -18.08 4.07 4.77
N PHE A 366 -18.27 2.90 4.16
CA PHE A 366 -18.47 2.72 2.72
C PHE A 366 -19.67 3.55 2.25
N GLN A 367 -20.84 3.36 2.85
CA GLN A 367 -22.05 4.06 2.45
C GLN A 367 -21.91 5.57 2.57
N GLN A 368 -21.34 6.07 3.68
CA GLN A 368 -21.20 7.51 3.89
C GLN A 368 -20.17 8.14 2.94
N ILE A 369 -18.98 7.56 2.82
CA ILE A 369 -17.91 8.12 1.97
C ILE A 369 -18.28 8.11 0.50
N MET A 370 -18.99 7.06 0.05
CA MET A 370 -19.49 7.00 -1.32
C MET A 370 -20.65 7.97 -1.57
N SER A 371 -21.45 8.29 -0.54
CA SER A 371 -22.55 9.27 -0.66
C SER A 371 -22.10 10.73 -0.70
N PHE A 372 -20.93 11.04 -0.12
CA PHE A 372 -20.41 12.41 -0.13
C PHE A 372 -19.89 12.81 -1.51
N ASN A 373 -20.02 14.11 -1.82
CA ASN A 373 -19.31 14.69 -2.94
C ASN A 373 -17.80 14.65 -2.65
N PRO A 374 -16.94 14.24 -3.60
CA PRO A 374 -15.49 14.20 -3.42
C PRO A 374 -14.86 15.46 -2.81
N GLN A 375 -15.36 16.65 -3.18
CA GLN A 375 -14.82 17.91 -2.67
C GLN A 375 -15.11 18.10 -1.18
N ASP A 376 -16.23 17.57 -0.68
CA ASP A 376 -16.59 17.66 0.74
C ASP A 376 -15.70 16.78 1.62
N LEU A 377 -15.09 15.73 1.06
CA LEU A 377 -14.12 14.88 1.76
C LEU A 377 -12.79 15.60 2.05
N ARG A 378 -12.57 16.80 1.47
CA ARG A 378 -11.46 17.70 1.80
C ARG A 378 -11.76 18.65 2.96
N ARG A 379 -12.97 18.61 3.53
CA ARG A 379 -13.32 19.35 4.75
C ARG A 379 -12.82 18.62 5.99
N ARG A 380 -12.79 19.31 7.13
CA ARG A 380 -12.40 18.69 8.40
C ARG A 380 -13.32 17.50 8.73
N LEU A 381 -12.72 16.36 9.09
CA LEU A 381 -13.46 15.14 9.41
C LEU A 381 -13.87 15.09 10.88
N TRP A 382 -15.16 14.91 11.15
CA TRP A 382 -15.70 14.62 12.47
C TRP A 382 -16.25 13.20 12.49
N VAL A 383 -15.44 12.27 12.98
CA VAL A 383 -15.86 10.88 13.15
C VAL A 383 -16.56 10.72 14.49
N ILE A 384 -17.70 10.04 14.49
CA ILE A 384 -18.57 9.82 15.65
C ILE A 384 -18.86 8.33 15.76
N PHE A 385 -18.50 7.74 16.90
CA PHE A 385 -18.96 6.42 17.31
C PHE A 385 -20.19 6.58 18.22
N PRO A 386 -21.41 6.21 17.77
CA PRO A 386 -22.61 6.39 18.56
C PRO A 386 -22.51 5.70 19.93
N GLY A 387 -22.86 6.43 20.99
CA GLY A 387 -22.79 5.92 22.37
C GLY A 387 -21.43 6.09 23.04
N GLU A 388 -20.43 6.66 22.36
CA GLU A 388 -19.09 6.92 22.91
C GLU A 388 -18.81 8.43 22.94
N GLU A 389 -18.38 8.95 24.09
CA GLU A 389 -17.97 10.34 24.20
C GLU A 389 -16.53 10.52 23.70
N GLY A 390 -16.39 11.11 22.51
CA GLY A 390 -15.10 11.52 21.97
C GLY A 390 -14.62 12.83 22.61
N LEU A 391 -13.61 12.76 23.50
CA LEU A 391 -13.00 13.94 24.11
C LEU A 391 -12.28 14.84 23.09
N ASP A 392 -11.69 14.24 22.05
CA ASP A 392 -11.02 14.94 20.95
C ASP A 392 -11.36 14.28 19.61
N TYR A 393 -12.01 15.02 18.71
CA TYR A 393 -12.32 14.61 17.34
C TYR A 393 -11.08 14.16 16.55
N GLY A 394 -9.89 14.70 16.88
CA GLY A 394 -8.62 14.30 16.26
C GLY A 394 -8.14 12.91 16.64
N GLY A 395 -8.39 12.46 17.89
CA GLY A 395 -8.14 11.10 18.35
C GLY A 395 -9.08 10.09 17.72
N VAL A 396 -10.38 10.40 17.70
CA VAL A 396 -11.41 9.52 17.12
C VAL A 396 -11.19 9.30 15.62
N ALA A 397 -10.81 10.36 14.89
CA ALA A 397 -10.47 10.22 13.46
C ALA A 397 -9.25 9.32 13.24
N ARG A 398 -8.19 9.43 14.08
CA ARG A 398 -7.00 8.56 13.99
C ARG A 398 -7.37 7.09 14.20
N GLU A 399 -8.19 6.83 15.22
CA GLU A 399 -8.70 5.48 15.49
C GLU A 399 -9.53 4.95 14.33
N TRP A 400 -10.39 5.76 13.74
CA TRP A 400 -11.19 5.36 12.59
C TRP A 400 -10.33 4.98 11.37
N PHE A 401 -9.32 5.77 11.02
CA PHE A 401 -8.37 5.40 9.96
C PHE A 401 -7.64 4.09 10.27
N PHE A 402 -7.17 3.91 11.52
CA PHE A 402 -6.52 2.68 11.94
C PHE A 402 -7.42 1.45 11.82
N LEU A 403 -8.63 1.51 12.38
CA LEU A 403 -9.56 0.37 12.37
C LEU A 403 -10.04 0.06 10.95
N LEU A 404 -10.44 1.08 10.18
CA LEU A 404 -10.91 0.89 8.81
C LEU A 404 -9.80 0.35 7.90
N SER A 405 -8.55 0.76 8.14
CA SER A 405 -7.38 0.25 7.39
C SER A 405 -7.12 -1.25 7.57
N HIS A 406 -7.64 -1.85 8.65
CA HIS A 406 -7.65 -3.29 8.85
C HIS A 406 -8.90 -3.94 8.25
N GLU A 407 -10.08 -3.32 8.41
CA GLU A 407 -11.33 -3.85 7.86
C GLU A 407 -11.30 -4.02 6.33
N VAL A 408 -10.63 -3.12 5.61
CA VAL A 408 -10.47 -3.24 4.15
C VAL A 408 -9.75 -4.52 3.72
N LEU A 409 -9.02 -5.16 4.64
CA LEU A 409 -8.28 -6.42 4.42
C LEU A 409 -9.08 -7.67 4.79
N ASN A 410 -10.34 -7.53 5.19
CA ASN A 410 -11.16 -8.67 5.55
C ASN A 410 -11.29 -9.64 4.34
N PRO A 411 -10.81 -10.90 4.47
CA PRO A 411 -10.83 -11.87 3.37
C PRO A 411 -12.23 -12.13 2.81
N MET A 412 -13.28 -11.91 3.61
CA MET A 412 -14.68 -12.15 3.20
C MET A 412 -15.16 -11.20 2.10
N TYR A 413 -14.55 -10.01 1.96
CA TYR A 413 -14.86 -9.10 0.86
C TYR A 413 -14.21 -9.50 -0.46
N CYS A 414 -13.26 -10.44 -0.42
CA CYS A 414 -12.52 -10.97 -1.58
C CYS A 414 -11.74 -9.90 -2.37
N LEU A 415 -11.38 -8.77 -1.75
CA LEU A 415 -10.71 -7.66 -2.43
C LEU A 415 -9.20 -7.88 -2.55
N PHE A 416 -8.59 -8.38 -1.48
CA PHE A 416 -7.14 -8.59 -1.42
C PHE A 416 -6.83 -10.04 -1.10
N GLU A 417 -5.62 -10.45 -1.48
CA GLU A 417 -5.03 -11.73 -1.11
C GLU A 417 -3.58 -11.51 -0.68
N TYR A 418 -3.04 -12.47 0.07
CA TYR A 418 -1.63 -12.49 0.39
C TYR A 418 -0.88 -13.24 -0.70
N ALA A 419 0.26 -12.69 -1.12
CA ALA A 419 1.07 -13.32 -2.16
C ALA A 419 1.85 -14.55 -1.65
N GLY A 420 2.08 -14.63 -0.33
CA GLY A 420 2.77 -15.75 0.34
C GLY A 420 1.84 -16.59 1.25
N LYS A 421 2.42 -17.59 1.94
CA LYS A 421 1.70 -18.50 2.84
C LYS A 421 1.24 -17.88 4.16
N ASP A 422 1.75 -16.69 4.49
CA ASP A 422 1.43 -15.93 5.70
C ASP A 422 0.90 -14.54 5.32
N ASN A 423 0.61 -13.68 6.31
CA ASN A 423 0.15 -12.29 6.11
C ASN A 423 1.22 -11.36 5.51
N TYR A 424 2.10 -11.92 4.66
CA TYR A 424 3.24 -11.30 4.02
C TYR A 424 2.85 -10.85 2.60
N CYS A 425 3.02 -9.55 2.34
CA CYS A 425 2.80 -8.90 1.04
C CYS A 425 1.35 -8.98 0.54
N LEU A 426 0.60 -7.90 0.74
CA LEU A 426 -0.78 -7.79 0.28
C LEU A 426 -0.85 -7.33 -1.19
N GLN A 427 -1.67 -8.02 -1.99
CA GLN A 427 -1.98 -7.63 -3.36
C GLN A 427 -3.47 -7.66 -3.65
N ILE A 428 -3.90 -6.96 -4.71
CA ILE A 428 -5.28 -7.03 -5.21
C ILE A 428 -5.55 -8.47 -5.65
N ASN A 429 -6.66 -9.04 -5.20
CA ASN A 429 -7.10 -10.37 -5.62
C ASN A 429 -7.63 -10.30 -7.06
N PRO A 430 -7.00 -11.00 -8.04
CA PRO A 430 -7.50 -11.06 -9.41
C PRO A 430 -8.90 -11.68 -9.51
N ALA A 431 -9.29 -12.52 -8.55
CA ALA A 431 -10.61 -13.12 -8.44
C ALA A 431 -11.64 -12.24 -7.70
N SER A 432 -11.31 -10.96 -7.42
CA SER A 432 -12.23 -10.05 -6.73
C SER A 432 -13.55 -9.82 -7.46
N TYR A 433 -13.62 -10.07 -8.78
CA TYR A 433 -14.87 -10.04 -9.57
C TYR A 433 -15.96 -10.98 -9.02
N ILE A 434 -15.61 -11.96 -8.19
CA ILE A 434 -16.57 -12.80 -7.47
C ILE A 434 -17.51 -11.96 -6.60
N ASN A 435 -17.00 -10.84 -6.08
CA ASN A 435 -17.81 -9.82 -5.43
C ASN A 435 -18.32 -8.84 -6.51
N PRO A 436 -19.63 -8.80 -6.77
CA PRO A 436 -20.19 -7.98 -7.85
C PRO A 436 -20.01 -6.48 -7.63
N ASP A 437 -19.76 -6.04 -6.39
CA ASP A 437 -19.52 -4.65 -6.04
C ASP A 437 -18.03 -4.34 -5.83
N HIS A 438 -17.11 -5.25 -6.21
CA HIS A 438 -15.67 -5.09 -5.96
C HIS A 438 -15.10 -3.78 -6.50
N LEU A 439 -15.48 -3.33 -7.70
CA LEU A 439 -15.02 -2.06 -8.25
C LEU A 439 -15.46 -0.86 -7.41
N LYS A 440 -16.69 -0.88 -6.85
CA LYS A 440 -17.16 0.17 -5.94
C LYS A 440 -16.36 0.17 -4.65
N TYR A 441 -16.01 -1.01 -4.13
CA TYR A 441 -15.14 -1.11 -2.96
C TYR A 441 -13.73 -0.60 -3.26
N PHE A 442 -13.14 -0.89 -4.43
CA PHE A 442 -11.85 -0.30 -4.82
C PHE A 442 -11.93 1.22 -4.97
N HIS A 443 -13.00 1.76 -5.56
CA HIS A 443 -13.24 3.21 -5.61
C HIS A 443 -13.31 3.84 -4.22
N PHE A 444 -14.04 3.21 -3.30
CA PHE A 444 -14.09 3.60 -1.89
C PHE A 444 -12.71 3.56 -1.23
N ILE A 445 -11.95 2.48 -1.42
CA ILE A 445 -10.60 2.35 -0.88
C ILE A 445 -9.68 3.45 -1.45
N GLY A 446 -9.79 3.76 -2.75
CA GLY A 446 -9.11 4.89 -3.37
C GLY A 446 -9.39 6.21 -2.66
N ARG A 447 -10.68 6.52 -2.42
CA ARG A 447 -11.10 7.69 -1.62
C ARG A 447 -10.51 7.66 -0.21
N PHE A 448 -10.61 6.53 0.47
CA PHE A 448 -10.12 6.35 1.84
C PHE A 448 -8.61 6.62 1.97
N ILE A 449 -7.80 6.05 1.07
CA ILE A 449 -6.33 6.24 1.07
C ILE A 449 -5.99 7.70 0.74
N ALA A 450 -6.68 8.31 -0.23
CA ALA A 450 -6.51 9.73 -0.55
C ALA A 450 -6.88 10.63 0.63
N MET A 451 -7.94 10.31 1.38
CA MET A 451 -8.32 11.01 2.62
C MET A 451 -7.23 10.87 3.69
N ALA A 452 -6.64 9.69 3.87
CA ALA A 452 -5.57 9.48 4.84
C ALA A 452 -4.37 10.40 4.55
N LEU A 453 -3.94 10.42 3.29
CA LEU A 453 -2.88 11.31 2.81
C LEU A 453 -3.24 12.78 3.00
N PHE A 454 -4.42 13.20 2.53
CA PHE A 454 -4.87 14.60 2.56
C PHE A 454 -4.95 15.15 3.99
N HIS A 455 -5.55 14.40 4.91
CA HIS A 455 -5.77 14.81 6.31
C HIS A 455 -4.58 14.51 7.24
N GLY A 456 -3.50 13.92 6.70
CA GLY A 456 -2.31 13.58 7.47
C GLY A 456 -2.56 12.55 8.56
N LYS A 457 -3.40 11.56 8.24
CA LYS A 457 -3.71 10.43 9.10
C LYS A 457 -2.98 9.19 8.59
N PHE A 458 -2.38 8.47 9.51
CA PHE A 458 -1.74 7.21 9.16
C PHE A 458 -2.79 6.10 9.01
N ILE A 459 -2.40 5.08 8.27
CA ILE A 459 -3.11 3.81 8.16
C ILE A 459 -2.13 2.68 8.49
N ASP A 460 -2.64 1.51 8.83
CA ASP A 460 -1.80 0.35 9.13
C ASP A 460 -1.92 -0.76 8.08
N THR A 461 -2.27 -0.38 6.85
CA THR A 461 -2.36 -1.32 5.74
C THR A 461 -0.99 -1.60 5.14
N GLY A 462 -0.66 -2.89 5.00
CA GLY A 462 0.62 -3.37 4.51
C GLY A 462 0.67 -3.62 3.02
N PHE A 463 0.45 -2.59 2.21
CA PHE A 463 0.51 -2.75 0.77
C PHE A 463 1.93 -3.07 0.31
N SER A 464 2.02 -3.83 -0.78
CA SER A 464 3.29 -4.15 -1.41
C SER A 464 3.90 -2.91 -2.10
N LEU A 465 5.23 -2.86 -2.21
CA LEU A 465 5.92 -1.82 -2.97
C LEU A 465 5.37 -1.62 -4.40
N PRO A 466 5.00 -2.68 -5.14
CA PRO A 466 4.45 -2.52 -6.49
C PRO A 466 3.08 -1.83 -6.47
N PHE A 467 2.29 -1.99 -5.40
CA PHE A 467 1.05 -1.25 -5.22
C PHE A 467 1.32 0.26 -5.02
N TYR A 468 2.33 0.63 -4.22
CA TYR A 468 2.72 2.05 -4.09
C TYR A 468 3.30 2.62 -5.39
N LYS A 469 4.07 1.85 -6.15
CA LYS A 469 4.54 2.25 -7.48
C LYS A 469 3.38 2.53 -8.43
N ARG A 470 2.36 1.68 -8.41
CA ARG A 470 1.11 1.95 -9.14
C ARG A 470 0.53 3.27 -8.69
N ILE A 471 0.32 3.51 -7.38
CA ILE A 471 -0.25 4.78 -6.88
C ILE A 471 0.48 6.01 -7.46
N LEU A 472 1.79 5.90 -7.63
CA LEU A 472 2.66 6.94 -8.17
C LEU A 472 2.73 6.96 -9.71
N ASN A 473 2.03 6.08 -10.42
CA ASN A 473 2.13 5.82 -11.86
C ASN A 473 3.58 5.60 -12.30
N LYS A 474 4.35 4.87 -11.46
CA LYS A 474 5.70 4.43 -11.76
C LYS A 474 5.67 3.01 -12.34
N PRO A 475 6.58 2.69 -13.29
CA PRO A 475 6.65 1.37 -13.87
C PRO A 475 7.03 0.33 -12.82
N VAL A 476 6.35 -0.80 -12.87
CA VAL A 476 6.71 -2.01 -12.11
C VAL A 476 7.62 -2.90 -12.97
N GLY A 477 8.60 -3.55 -12.36
CA GLY A 477 9.61 -4.31 -13.09
C GLY A 477 9.98 -5.66 -12.45
N LEU A 478 11.03 -6.29 -12.98
CA LEU A 478 11.48 -7.62 -12.54
C LEU A 478 11.75 -7.70 -11.03
N LYS A 479 12.41 -6.70 -10.45
CA LYS A 479 12.74 -6.72 -9.01
C LYS A 479 11.50 -6.64 -8.11
N ASP A 480 10.44 -5.99 -8.58
CA ASP A 480 9.18 -5.88 -7.84
C ASP A 480 8.50 -7.24 -7.67
N LEU A 481 8.72 -8.13 -8.64
CA LEU A 481 8.22 -9.50 -8.65
C LEU A 481 8.85 -10.36 -7.54
N GLU A 482 10.10 -10.10 -7.11
CA GLU A 482 10.75 -10.83 -6.02
C GLU A 482 9.86 -10.83 -4.77
N SER A 483 9.25 -9.68 -4.45
CA SER A 483 8.40 -9.51 -3.25
C SER A 483 7.02 -10.17 -3.34
N ILE A 484 6.54 -10.45 -4.54
CA ILE A 484 5.19 -10.96 -4.80
C ILE A 484 5.23 -12.45 -5.12
N ASP A 485 6.10 -12.85 -6.05
CA ASP A 485 6.22 -14.22 -6.53
C ASP A 485 7.71 -14.59 -6.63
N PRO A 486 8.35 -14.97 -5.51
CA PRO A 486 9.78 -15.27 -5.47
C PRO A 486 10.17 -16.44 -6.39
N GLU A 487 9.30 -17.44 -6.54
CA GLU A 487 9.55 -18.61 -7.39
C GLU A 487 9.58 -18.22 -8.87
N PHE A 488 8.60 -17.42 -9.31
CA PHE A 488 8.55 -16.90 -10.67
C PHE A 488 9.69 -15.91 -10.95
N TYR A 489 10.03 -15.06 -9.99
CA TYR A 489 11.20 -14.17 -10.06
C TYR A 489 12.49 -14.97 -10.29
N ASN A 490 12.74 -16.01 -9.50
CA ASN A 490 13.94 -16.85 -9.65
C ASN A 490 13.99 -17.53 -11.03
N SER A 491 12.83 -17.91 -11.57
CA SER A 491 12.75 -18.50 -12.91
C SER A 491 13.17 -17.50 -14.00
N LEU A 492 12.72 -16.23 -13.90
CA LEU A 492 13.13 -15.18 -14.83
C LEU A 492 14.59 -14.75 -14.67
N ILE A 493 15.11 -14.73 -13.42
CA ILE A 493 16.53 -14.49 -13.17
C ILE A 493 17.39 -15.60 -13.78
N TRP A 494 16.95 -16.86 -13.66
CA TRP A 494 17.65 -17.96 -14.30
C TRP A 494 17.71 -17.79 -15.82
N VAL A 495 16.58 -17.40 -16.46
CA VAL A 495 16.56 -17.09 -17.91
C VAL A 495 17.51 -15.94 -18.26
N LYS A 496 17.60 -14.93 -17.38
CA LYS A 496 18.51 -13.80 -17.56
C LYS A 496 19.99 -14.23 -17.53
N GLU A 497 20.36 -15.01 -16.52
CA GLU A 497 21.76 -15.35 -16.20
C GLU A 497 22.34 -16.51 -17.03
N ASN A 498 21.49 -17.30 -17.70
CA ASN A 498 21.91 -18.49 -18.46
C ASN A 498 21.72 -18.27 -19.97
N ASN A 499 22.51 -18.98 -20.78
CA ASN A 499 22.35 -19.01 -22.22
C ASN A 499 21.19 -19.97 -22.59
N ILE A 500 20.08 -19.42 -23.06
CA ILE A 500 18.86 -20.20 -23.34
C ILE A 500 18.98 -21.06 -24.59
N GLU A 501 19.82 -20.65 -25.55
CA GLU A 501 20.04 -21.36 -26.81
C GLU A 501 20.88 -22.63 -26.59
N GLU A 502 21.91 -22.54 -25.75
CA GLU A 502 22.72 -23.71 -25.35
C GLU A 502 21.92 -24.74 -24.55
N CYS A 503 20.91 -24.28 -23.81
CA CYS A 503 20.03 -25.14 -23.02
C CYS A 503 18.93 -25.80 -23.87
N GLY A 504 18.75 -25.40 -25.13
CA GLY A 504 17.67 -25.87 -25.99
C GLY A 504 16.28 -25.47 -25.50
N LEU A 505 16.17 -24.33 -24.79
CA LEU A 505 14.90 -23.81 -24.30
C LEU A 505 14.18 -23.04 -25.41
N GLU A 506 13.10 -23.64 -25.92
CA GLU A 506 12.23 -23.01 -26.90
C GLU A 506 11.13 -22.22 -26.17
N MET A 507 11.27 -20.90 -26.15
CA MET A 507 10.31 -19.98 -25.53
C MET A 507 9.83 -18.98 -26.58
N TYR A 508 8.59 -18.50 -26.44
CA TYR A 508 7.99 -17.52 -27.35
C TYR A 508 7.47 -16.31 -26.56
N PHE A 509 7.21 -15.18 -27.23
CA PHE A 509 6.64 -13.97 -26.60
C PHE A 509 5.13 -14.13 -26.26
N SER A 510 4.78 -15.23 -25.61
CA SER A 510 3.43 -15.59 -25.19
C SER A 510 3.47 -16.27 -23.83
N VAL A 511 2.44 -16.07 -23.02
CA VAL A 511 2.31 -16.66 -21.69
C VAL A 511 0.96 -17.33 -21.53
N ASP A 512 0.96 -18.49 -20.90
CA ASP A 512 -0.26 -19.24 -20.64
C ASP A 512 -0.89 -18.78 -19.32
N LYS A 513 -2.20 -18.54 -19.37
CA LYS A 513 -3.01 -18.18 -18.21
C LYS A 513 -4.12 -19.21 -18.06
N GLU A 514 -4.13 -19.88 -16.91
CA GLU A 514 -5.26 -20.71 -16.52
C GLU A 514 -6.39 -19.82 -16.00
N ILE A 515 -7.54 -19.87 -16.67
CA ILE A 515 -8.77 -19.19 -16.25
C ILE A 515 -9.85 -20.26 -16.11
N LEU A 516 -10.30 -20.52 -14.88
CA LEU A 516 -11.36 -21.50 -14.59
C LEU A 516 -11.06 -22.92 -15.11
N GLY A 517 -9.78 -23.31 -15.15
CA GLY A 517 -9.33 -24.62 -15.66
C GLY A 517 -9.06 -24.66 -17.17
N GLU A 518 -9.34 -23.59 -17.92
CA GLU A 518 -8.95 -23.46 -19.32
C GLU A 518 -7.62 -22.71 -19.46
N ILE A 519 -6.64 -23.33 -20.13
CA ILE A 519 -5.36 -22.70 -20.44
C ILE A 519 -5.56 -21.82 -21.68
N LYS A 520 -5.48 -20.50 -21.49
CA LYS A 520 -5.53 -19.52 -22.57
C LYS A 520 -4.16 -18.89 -22.75
N SER A 521 -3.63 -18.98 -23.96
CA SER A 521 -2.38 -18.32 -24.32
C SER A 521 -2.61 -16.83 -24.58
N HIS A 522 -1.72 -15.99 -24.05
CA HIS A 522 -1.73 -14.54 -24.18
C HIS A 522 -0.42 -14.05 -24.79
N ASP A 523 -0.51 -13.47 -25.98
CA ASP A 523 0.61 -12.82 -26.65
C ASP A 523 1.07 -11.58 -25.87
N LEU A 524 2.35 -11.52 -25.49
CA LEU A 524 2.95 -10.38 -24.79
C LEU A 524 3.13 -9.16 -25.69
N LYS A 525 3.25 -9.39 -27.00
CA LYS A 525 3.34 -8.38 -28.06
C LYS A 525 2.65 -8.90 -29.32
N PRO A 526 2.34 -8.04 -30.31
CA PRO A 526 1.66 -8.48 -31.52
C PRO A 526 2.36 -9.67 -32.19
N ASN A 527 1.60 -10.75 -32.45
CA ASN A 527 2.11 -12.04 -32.97
C ASN A 527 3.17 -12.71 -32.07
N GLY A 528 3.12 -12.46 -30.77
CA GLY A 528 4.12 -12.90 -29.80
C GLY A 528 4.34 -14.41 -29.76
N GLY A 529 3.27 -15.21 -29.89
CA GLY A 529 3.36 -16.67 -29.95
C GLY A 529 4.16 -17.24 -31.14
N ASN A 530 4.49 -16.42 -32.15
CA ASN A 530 5.35 -16.81 -33.27
C ASN A 530 6.77 -16.21 -33.19
N ILE A 531 7.07 -15.42 -32.16
CA ILE A 531 8.36 -14.76 -32.00
C ILE A 531 9.17 -15.55 -30.97
N LEU A 532 10.20 -16.25 -31.45
CA LEU A 532 11.11 -17.01 -30.60
C LEU A 532 11.93 -16.08 -29.70
N VAL A 533 12.08 -16.46 -28.43
CA VAL A 533 12.98 -15.80 -27.49
C VAL A 533 14.40 -16.28 -27.76
N THR A 534 15.31 -15.34 -27.99
CA THR A 534 16.74 -15.54 -28.27
C THR A 534 17.58 -14.80 -27.24
N GLU A 535 18.89 -15.03 -27.22
CA GLU A 535 19.79 -14.28 -26.32
C GLU A 535 19.74 -12.77 -26.57
N GLU A 536 19.47 -12.33 -27.80
CA GLU A 536 19.37 -10.92 -28.16
C GLU A 536 18.10 -10.24 -27.64
N ASN A 537 17.00 -10.99 -27.51
CA ASN A 537 15.69 -10.42 -27.16
C ASN A 537 15.15 -10.85 -25.79
N LYS A 538 15.86 -11.72 -25.06
CA LYS A 538 15.40 -12.25 -23.76
C LYS A 538 15.15 -11.18 -22.69
N GLU A 539 15.89 -10.07 -22.70
CA GLU A 539 15.66 -8.95 -21.77
C GLU A 539 14.29 -8.28 -22.01
N GLU A 540 13.88 -8.15 -23.27
CA GLU A 540 12.55 -7.63 -23.63
C GLU A 540 11.47 -8.60 -23.15
N TYR A 541 11.66 -9.90 -23.38
CA TYR A 541 10.76 -10.95 -22.92
C TYR A 541 10.59 -10.92 -21.39
N ILE A 542 11.70 -10.91 -20.65
CA ILE A 542 11.68 -10.86 -19.18
C ILE A 542 10.91 -9.64 -18.67
N ARG A 543 11.15 -8.46 -19.26
CA ARG A 543 10.43 -7.23 -18.90
C ARG A 543 8.93 -7.36 -19.13
N MET A 544 8.50 -7.83 -20.30
CA MET A 544 7.09 -7.99 -20.63
C MET A 544 6.39 -9.03 -19.76
N VAL A 545 7.06 -10.15 -19.48
CA VAL A 545 6.52 -11.20 -18.58
C VAL A 545 6.36 -10.67 -17.15
N ALA A 546 7.36 -9.94 -16.63
CA ALA A 546 7.28 -9.35 -15.30
C ALA A 546 6.13 -8.33 -15.20
N GLU A 547 6.01 -7.44 -16.18
CA GLU A 547 4.94 -6.44 -16.28
C GLU A 547 3.56 -7.11 -16.34
N TRP A 548 3.41 -8.12 -17.20
CA TRP A 548 2.18 -8.89 -17.33
C TRP A 548 1.83 -9.63 -16.03
N ARG A 549 2.80 -10.29 -15.39
CA ARG A 549 2.57 -11.07 -14.16
C ARG A 549 2.07 -10.20 -13.02
N LEU A 550 2.58 -8.98 -12.93
CA LEU A 550 2.19 -8.01 -11.92
C LEU A 550 0.80 -7.45 -12.23
N SER A 551 0.49 -7.12 -13.49
CA SER A 551 -0.74 -6.39 -13.86
C SER A 551 -1.95 -7.29 -14.15
N ARG A 552 -1.75 -8.58 -14.46
CA ARG A 552 -2.83 -9.46 -14.93
C ARG A 552 -4.01 -9.56 -13.97
N GLY A 553 -5.22 -9.32 -14.49
CA GLY A 553 -6.49 -9.56 -13.80
C GLY A 553 -6.79 -8.58 -12.66
N VAL A 554 -6.03 -7.50 -12.54
CA VAL A 554 -6.21 -6.46 -11.53
C VAL A 554 -6.37 -5.06 -12.13
N GLU A 555 -6.48 -4.96 -13.45
CA GLU A 555 -6.49 -3.70 -14.21
C GLU A 555 -7.72 -2.85 -13.88
N GLU A 556 -8.92 -3.42 -13.92
CA GLU A 556 -10.18 -2.71 -13.62
C GLU A 556 -10.24 -2.27 -12.15
N GLN A 557 -9.78 -3.13 -11.24
CA GLN A 557 -9.70 -2.86 -9.81
C GLN A 557 -8.73 -1.71 -9.52
N THR A 558 -7.57 -1.74 -10.19
CA THR A 558 -6.56 -0.70 -10.10
C THR A 558 -7.10 0.63 -10.63
N GLN A 559 -7.79 0.61 -11.77
CA GLN A 559 -8.43 1.79 -12.35
C GLN A 559 -9.51 2.38 -11.42
N ALA A 560 -10.41 1.55 -10.90
CA ALA A 560 -11.45 2.00 -9.97
C ALA A 560 -10.85 2.61 -8.70
N PHE A 561 -9.77 2.02 -8.17
CA PHE A 561 -9.00 2.61 -7.08
C PHE A 561 -8.47 4.00 -7.45
N PHE A 562 -7.88 4.17 -8.63
CA PHE A 562 -7.33 5.46 -9.08
C PHE A 562 -8.40 6.53 -9.28
N GLU A 563 -9.56 6.16 -9.80
CA GLU A 563 -10.68 7.07 -9.97
C GLU A 563 -11.09 7.65 -8.61
N GLY A 564 -11.32 6.79 -7.61
CA GLY A 564 -11.63 7.22 -6.25
C GLY A 564 -10.51 8.01 -5.58
N PHE A 565 -9.26 7.66 -5.84
CA PHE A 565 -8.10 8.37 -5.29
C PHE A 565 -7.99 9.81 -5.84
N ASN A 566 -8.00 9.95 -7.17
CA ASN A 566 -7.77 11.22 -7.87
C ASN A 566 -8.89 12.24 -7.68
N GLU A 567 -10.10 11.76 -7.37
CA GLU A 567 -11.24 12.60 -6.98
C GLU A 567 -10.92 13.51 -5.77
N ILE A 568 -10.15 12.99 -4.80
CA ILE A 568 -9.83 13.70 -3.56
C ILE A 568 -8.45 14.32 -3.62
N LEU A 569 -7.44 13.54 -4.03
CA LEU A 569 -6.05 13.96 -4.09
C LEU A 569 -5.49 13.71 -5.49
N PRO A 570 -5.37 14.75 -6.32
CA PRO A 570 -4.76 14.61 -7.64
C PRO A 570 -3.34 14.08 -7.55
N GLN A 571 -3.04 13.05 -8.33
CA GLN A 571 -1.76 12.35 -8.31
C GLN A 571 -0.53 13.26 -8.54
N GLN A 572 -0.68 14.37 -9.26
CA GLN A 572 0.40 15.35 -9.51
C GLN A 572 1.10 15.82 -8.23
N TYR A 573 0.40 15.85 -7.08
CA TYR A 573 0.99 16.26 -5.81
C TYR A 573 1.91 15.19 -5.21
N LEU A 574 1.88 13.97 -5.75
CA LEU A 574 2.71 12.85 -5.32
C LEU A 574 3.89 12.57 -6.25
N GLN A 575 4.03 13.29 -7.37
CA GLN A 575 5.01 12.98 -8.42
C GLN A 575 6.47 12.98 -7.95
N TYR A 576 6.78 13.65 -6.84
CA TYR A 576 8.13 13.73 -6.29
C TYR A 576 8.45 12.62 -5.29
N PHE A 577 7.46 11.85 -4.86
CA PHE A 577 7.68 10.76 -3.92
C PHE A 577 8.10 9.48 -4.66
N ASP A 578 9.01 8.72 -4.06
CA ASP A 578 9.21 7.32 -4.40
C ASP A 578 8.23 6.40 -3.65
N ALA A 579 8.17 5.13 -4.06
CA ALA A 579 7.25 4.16 -3.47
C ALA A 579 7.48 3.97 -1.96
N LYS A 580 8.73 4.10 -1.49
CA LYS A 580 9.11 3.94 -0.09
C LYS A 580 8.77 5.18 0.73
N GLU A 581 8.95 6.37 0.15
CA GLU A 581 8.53 7.63 0.75
C GLU A 581 7.01 7.71 0.85
N LEU A 582 6.27 7.22 -0.15
CA LEU A 582 4.81 7.13 -0.10
C LEU A 582 4.34 6.15 0.98
N GLU A 583 5.00 5.00 1.13
CA GLU A 583 4.73 4.07 2.24
C GLU A 583 4.88 4.78 3.60
N VAL A 584 6.00 5.49 3.81
CA VAL A 584 6.24 6.25 5.06
C VAL A 584 5.19 7.35 5.25
N LEU A 585 4.77 8.03 4.18
CA LEU A 585 3.73 9.06 4.23
C LEU A 585 2.36 8.51 4.69
N LEU A 586 2.05 7.27 4.31
CA LEU A 586 0.82 6.57 4.68
C LEU A 586 0.88 5.87 6.04
N CYS A 587 1.98 5.19 6.33
CA CYS A 587 2.11 4.36 7.52
C CYS A 587 2.65 5.11 8.74
N GLY A 588 3.39 6.20 8.51
CA GLY A 588 4.09 6.96 9.53
C GLY A 588 5.45 6.36 9.91
N MET A 589 6.32 7.21 10.45
CA MET A 589 7.60 6.83 11.03
C MET A 589 7.42 6.26 12.43
N GLN A 590 8.26 5.32 12.81
CA GLN A 590 8.38 4.83 14.18
C GLN A 590 9.83 4.94 14.65
N GLU A 591 10.05 5.17 15.94
CA GLU A 591 11.38 5.09 16.51
C GLU A 591 11.86 3.64 16.49
N ILE A 592 13.05 3.41 15.96
CA ILE A 592 13.64 2.07 15.88
C ILE A 592 14.49 1.81 17.13
N ASP A 593 14.07 0.82 17.93
CA ASP A 593 14.87 0.32 19.05
C ASP A 593 16.08 -0.46 18.53
N LEU A 594 17.25 0.19 18.64
CA LEU A 594 18.53 -0.39 18.21
C LEU A 594 18.93 -1.62 19.03
N ASN A 595 18.57 -1.66 20.31
CA ASN A 595 18.92 -2.78 21.18
C ASN A 595 18.10 -4.00 20.80
N ASP A 596 16.80 -3.80 20.52
CA ASP A 596 15.93 -4.86 20.03
C ASP A 596 16.40 -5.41 18.68
N TRP A 597 16.72 -4.51 17.73
CA TRP A 597 17.23 -4.89 16.42
C TRP A 597 18.52 -5.72 16.52
N GLN A 598 19.50 -5.24 17.30
CA GLN A 598 20.78 -5.92 17.45
C GLN A 598 20.68 -7.23 18.24
N ARG A 599 19.71 -7.35 19.15
CA ARG A 599 19.46 -8.57 19.93
C ARG A 599 18.91 -9.69 19.05
N HIS A 600 18.03 -9.36 18.11
CA HIS A 600 17.34 -10.36 17.28
C HIS A 600 17.97 -10.58 15.90
N ALA A 601 19.00 -9.82 15.54
CA ALA A 601 19.75 -10.03 14.30
C ALA A 601 20.55 -11.35 14.30
N ILE A 602 20.46 -12.08 13.18
CA ILE A 602 21.23 -13.30 12.91
C ILE A 602 22.32 -13.04 11.87
N TYR A 603 23.40 -13.82 11.92
CA TYR A 603 24.58 -13.65 11.05
C TYR A 603 24.92 -14.97 10.35
N ARG A 604 25.16 -14.90 9.05
CA ARG A 604 25.61 -16.03 8.22
C ARG A 604 26.97 -15.72 7.62
N HIS A 605 27.93 -16.62 7.79
CA HIS A 605 29.33 -16.40 7.38
C HIS A 605 30.00 -15.15 8.00
N TYR A 606 29.34 -14.57 9.00
CA TYR A 606 29.81 -13.55 9.91
C TYR A 606 29.49 -13.98 11.34
N THR A 607 30.12 -13.30 12.30
CA THR A 607 29.81 -13.43 13.72
C THR A 607 29.63 -12.03 14.32
N ARG A 608 29.09 -11.93 15.53
CA ARG A 608 28.93 -10.64 16.23
C ARG A 608 30.25 -9.88 16.41
N THR A 609 31.39 -10.58 16.41
CA THR A 609 32.73 -10.00 16.56
C THR A 609 33.43 -9.71 15.24
N SER A 610 32.82 -10.04 14.10
CA SER A 610 33.37 -9.71 12.79
C SER A 610 33.43 -8.18 12.61
N LYS A 611 34.55 -7.67 12.08
CA LYS A 611 34.78 -6.22 11.91
C LYS A 611 33.63 -5.53 11.19
N GLN A 612 33.13 -6.12 10.10
CA GLN A 612 32.04 -5.58 9.30
C GLN A 612 30.72 -5.52 10.07
N ILE A 613 30.47 -6.46 10.99
CA ILE A 613 29.26 -6.45 11.83
C ILE A 613 29.37 -5.37 12.91
N MET A 614 30.54 -5.21 13.53
CA MET A 614 30.78 -4.11 14.48
C MET A 614 30.62 -2.75 13.80
N TRP A 615 31.18 -2.60 12.60
CA TRP A 615 31.03 -1.41 11.75
C TRP A 615 29.59 -1.17 11.33
N PHE A 616 28.84 -2.21 10.97
CA PHE A 616 27.42 -2.08 10.64
C PHE A 616 26.63 -1.50 11.83
N TRP A 617 26.79 -2.03 13.04
CA TRP A 617 26.07 -1.51 14.20
C TRP A 617 26.56 -0.14 14.65
N GLN A 618 27.84 0.18 14.46
CA GLN A 618 28.35 1.54 14.63
C GLN A 618 27.66 2.50 13.66
N PHE A 619 27.58 2.14 12.38
CA PHE A 619 26.89 2.91 11.35
C PHE A 619 25.42 3.15 11.69
N VAL A 620 24.69 2.09 12.05
CA VAL A 620 23.26 2.18 12.43
C VAL A 620 23.03 3.10 13.64
N LYS A 621 23.99 3.14 14.58
CA LYS A 621 23.95 4.05 15.73
C LYS A 621 24.23 5.51 15.34
N GLU A 622 25.13 5.76 14.39
CA GLU A 622 25.51 7.11 13.93
C GLU A 622 24.42 7.77 13.07
N ILE A 623 23.71 7.01 12.23
CA ILE A 623 22.67 7.56 11.36
C ILE A 623 21.38 7.92 12.13
N ASP A 624 20.62 8.87 11.60
CA ASP A 624 19.32 9.30 12.13
C ASP A 624 18.20 8.24 11.92
N ASN A 625 17.05 8.46 12.57
CA ASN A 625 15.93 7.51 12.51
C ASN A 625 15.36 7.35 11.09
N GLU A 626 15.39 8.41 10.27
CA GLU A 626 14.94 8.34 8.88
C GLU A 626 15.79 7.36 8.06
N LYS A 627 17.13 7.47 8.15
CA LYS A 627 18.04 6.54 7.49
C LYS A 627 17.95 5.12 8.05
N ARG A 628 17.67 4.95 9.35
CA ARG A 628 17.41 3.63 9.95
C ARG A 628 16.17 2.98 9.35
N MET A 629 15.09 3.73 9.16
CA MET A 629 13.88 3.22 8.50
C MET A 629 14.13 2.90 7.02
N ARG A 630 14.90 3.72 6.30
CA ARG A 630 15.28 3.41 4.90
C ARG A 630 16.09 2.13 4.81
N LEU A 631 17.01 1.90 5.76
CA LEU A 631 17.73 0.64 5.87
C LEU A 631 16.77 -0.53 6.18
N LEU A 632 15.79 -0.34 7.07
CA LEU A 632 14.77 -1.34 7.35
C LEU A 632 13.95 -1.68 6.09
N GLN A 633 13.46 -0.67 5.36
CA GLN A 633 12.76 -0.83 4.08
C GLN A 633 13.65 -1.49 3.02
N PHE A 634 14.94 -1.16 2.99
CA PHE A 634 15.89 -1.78 2.07
C PHE A 634 15.97 -3.29 2.31
N VAL A 635 16.04 -3.74 3.57
CA VAL A 635 16.25 -5.15 3.90
C VAL A 635 14.96 -5.96 4.00
N THR A 636 13.85 -5.35 4.43
CA THR A 636 12.58 -6.06 4.72
C THR A 636 11.46 -5.75 3.72
N GLY A 637 11.63 -4.70 2.91
CA GLY A 637 10.63 -4.26 1.94
C GLY A 637 9.51 -3.39 2.52
N THR A 638 9.51 -3.11 3.83
CA THR A 638 8.51 -2.27 4.50
C THR A 638 9.13 -1.42 5.60
N CYS A 639 8.51 -0.28 5.94
CA CYS A 639 8.92 0.55 7.08
C CYS A 639 8.28 0.12 8.42
N ARG A 640 7.38 -0.87 8.40
CA ARG A 640 6.62 -1.31 9.57
C ARG A 640 7.35 -2.41 10.33
N LEU A 641 7.25 -2.38 11.65
CA LEU A 641 7.64 -3.49 12.51
C LEU A 641 6.41 -4.18 13.12
N PRO A 642 6.46 -5.51 13.34
CA PRO A 642 5.47 -6.23 14.12
C PRO A 642 5.36 -5.68 15.54
N VAL A 643 4.23 -5.95 16.21
CA VAL A 643 3.97 -5.48 17.58
C VAL A 643 5.02 -5.97 18.58
N GLY A 644 5.53 -7.20 18.40
CA GLY A 644 6.62 -7.76 19.21
C GLY A 644 8.04 -7.36 18.77
N GLY A 645 8.17 -6.38 17.86
CA GLY A 645 9.46 -5.85 17.42
C GLY A 645 10.21 -6.80 16.47
N PHE A 646 11.54 -6.76 16.52
CA PHE A 646 12.41 -7.52 15.61
C PHE A 646 12.39 -9.03 15.86
N ALA A 647 11.89 -9.48 17.02
CA ALA A 647 11.73 -10.90 17.35
C ALA A 647 10.71 -11.59 16.43
N ASP A 648 9.65 -10.87 16.09
CA ASP A 648 8.46 -11.37 15.39
C ASP A 648 8.47 -10.99 13.90
N LEU A 649 9.63 -10.64 13.33
CA LEU A 649 9.76 -10.34 11.91
C LEU A 649 9.32 -11.53 11.06
N MET A 650 8.49 -11.24 10.06
CA MET A 650 7.96 -12.22 9.10
C MET A 650 8.63 -12.05 7.74
N GLY A 651 8.80 -13.17 7.04
CA GLY A 651 9.22 -13.23 5.64
C GLY A 651 8.20 -14.02 4.82
N SER A 652 8.55 -14.30 3.57
CA SER A 652 7.71 -15.07 2.62
C SER A 652 7.32 -16.48 3.10
N ASN A 653 8.16 -17.10 3.92
CA ASN A 653 8.01 -18.46 4.44
C ASN A 653 7.69 -18.50 5.95
N GLY A 654 7.16 -17.39 6.49
CA GLY A 654 6.77 -17.28 7.91
C GLY A 654 7.81 -16.58 8.78
N PRO A 655 7.93 -16.94 10.08
CA PRO A 655 8.83 -16.27 11.02
C PRO A 655 10.28 -16.26 10.53
N GLN A 656 10.78 -15.06 10.22
CA GLN A 656 12.07 -14.86 9.57
C GLN A 656 12.75 -13.59 10.11
N LYS A 657 13.76 -13.78 10.95
CA LYS A 657 14.51 -12.69 11.57
C LYS A 657 15.39 -11.95 10.57
N PHE A 658 15.73 -10.70 10.92
CA PHE A 658 16.72 -9.90 10.22
C PHE A 658 18.08 -10.60 10.16
N CYS A 659 18.63 -10.79 8.97
CA CYS A 659 19.85 -11.55 8.72
C CYS A 659 20.91 -10.72 7.99
N ILE A 660 22.17 -10.78 8.44
CA ILE A 660 23.32 -10.26 7.67
C ILE A 660 24.17 -11.44 7.20
N GLU A 661 24.38 -11.55 5.89
CA GLU A 661 25.16 -12.62 5.26
C GLU A 661 26.40 -12.06 4.56
N LYS A 662 27.55 -12.72 4.71
CA LYS A 662 28.77 -12.36 3.97
C LYS A 662 28.68 -12.87 2.54
N VAL A 663 28.47 -11.95 1.59
CA VAL A 663 28.38 -12.27 0.15
C VAL A 663 29.16 -11.25 -0.67
N GLY A 664 29.80 -11.69 -1.74
CA GLY A 664 30.41 -10.81 -2.74
C GLY A 664 31.83 -10.34 -2.44
N LYS A 665 32.27 -9.34 -3.22
CA LYS A 665 33.62 -8.75 -3.18
C LYS A 665 33.56 -7.32 -2.65
N GLU A 666 34.69 -6.80 -2.19
CA GLU A 666 34.81 -5.48 -1.54
C GLU A 666 34.34 -4.29 -2.39
N ASN A 667 34.33 -4.42 -3.71
CA ASN A 667 33.87 -3.39 -4.63
C ASN A 667 32.35 -3.42 -4.88
N TRP A 668 31.69 -4.54 -4.55
CA TRP A 668 30.26 -4.71 -4.76
C TRP A 668 29.47 -3.83 -3.81
N LEU A 669 28.26 -3.45 -4.24
CA LEU A 669 27.28 -2.81 -3.36
C LEU A 669 26.61 -3.87 -2.46
N PRO A 670 26.17 -3.49 -1.26
CA PRO A 670 25.35 -4.39 -0.46
C PRO A 670 24.00 -4.59 -1.16
N ARG A 671 23.45 -5.81 -1.04
CA ARG A 671 22.18 -6.20 -1.66
C ARG A 671 21.22 -6.68 -0.60
N SER A 672 19.93 -6.68 -0.91
CA SER A 672 18.90 -7.17 -0.01
C SER A 672 18.00 -8.18 -0.68
N HIS A 673 17.50 -9.11 0.13
CA HIS A 673 16.42 -10.02 -0.23
C HIS A 673 15.30 -9.85 0.78
N THR A 674 14.29 -9.08 0.39
CA THR A 674 13.20 -8.65 1.29
C THR A 674 12.39 -9.84 1.80
N CYS A 675 12.15 -10.83 0.95
CA CYS A 675 11.45 -12.07 1.29
C CYS A 675 12.07 -12.86 2.46
N PHE A 676 13.37 -12.66 2.70
CA PHE A 676 14.15 -13.34 3.75
C PHE A 676 14.64 -12.39 4.84
N ASN A 677 14.27 -11.11 4.79
CA ASN A 677 14.81 -10.06 5.66
C ASN A 677 16.35 -10.09 5.71
N ARG A 678 17.01 -10.35 4.56
CA ARG A 678 18.45 -10.59 4.48
C ARG A 678 19.19 -9.45 3.79
N LEU A 679 20.26 -8.98 4.44
CA LEU A 679 21.26 -8.07 3.90
C LEU A 679 22.52 -8.85 3.52
N ASP A 680 22.82 -8.88 2.23
CA ASP A 680 24.09 -9.36 1.70
C ASP A 680 25.13 -8.24 1.86
N LEU A 681 26.04 -8.41 2.82
CA LEU A 681 27.05 -7.42 3.20
C LEU A 681 28.45 -7.87 2.78
N PRO A 682 29.05 -7.23 1.75
CA PRO A 682 30.42 -7.53 1.33
C PRO A 682 31.45 -7.34 2.45
N PRO A 683 32.56 -8.08 2.42
CA PRO A 683 33.62 -7.98 3.44
C PRO A 683 34.52 -6.76 3.23
N TYR A 684 33.94 -5.56 3.34
CA TYR A 684 34.66 -4.29 3.19
C TYR A 684 35.91 -4.20 4.07
N LYS A 685 36.89 -3.40 3.65
CA LYS A 685 38.19 -3.26 4.32
C LYS A 685 38.23 -2.18 5.39
N SER A 686 37.31 -1.21 5.37
CA SER A 686 37.25 -0.11 6.32
C SER A 686 35.82 0.29 6.68
N TYR A 687 35.67 0.98 7.81
CA TYR A 687 34.41 1.57 8.24
C TYR A 687 33.86 2.56 7.22
N GLU A 688 34.71 3.46 6.71
CA GLU A 688 34.31 4.48 5.72
C GLU A 688 33.78 3.86 4.43
N GLN A 689 34.43 2.80 3.93
CA GLN A 689 33.96 2.08 2.75
C GLN A 689 32.57 1.46 2.98
N LEU A 690 32.37 0.83 4.14
CA LEU A 690 31.08 0.25 4.50
C LEU A 690 29.99 1.32 4.62
N LYS A 691 30.30 2.45 5.25
CA LYS A 691 29.39 3.58 5.44
C LYS A 691 28.97 4.19 4.11
N GLU A 692 29.93 4.48 3.23
CA GLU A 692 29.68 5.02 1.89
C GLU A 692 28.79 4.07 1.07
N LYS A 693 29.15 2.78 1.01
CA LYS A 693 28.43 1.78 0.21
C LYS A 693 27.03 1.48 0.74
N LEU A 694 26.83 1.46 2.07
CA LEU A 694 25.50 1.30 2.67
C LEU A 694 24.64 2.53 2.46
N LEU A 695 25.16 3.74 2.68
CA LEU A 695 24.41 4.98 2.43
C LEU A 695 23.98 5.06 0.98
N PHE A 696 24.90 4.76 0.05
CA PHE A 696 24.58 4.66 -1.35
C PHE A 696 23.45 3.65 -1.57
N ALA A 697 23.57 2.40 -1.13
CA ALA A 697 22.55 1.38 -1.39
C ALA A 697 21.15 1.68 -0.80
N ILE A 698 21.07 2.26 0.41
CA ILE A 698 19.77 2.57 1.04
C ILE A 698 19.13 3.82 0.44
N GLU A 699 19.92 4.74 -0.08
CA GLU A 699 19.39 5.86 -0.85
C GLU A 699 18.99 5.34 -2.23
N GLU A 700 19.83 4.62 -2.97
CA GLU A 700 19.73 4.28 -4.41
C GLU A 700 18.66 3.25 -4.82
N THR A 701 17.49 3.27 -4.19
CA THR A 701 16.52 2.18 -4.22
C THR A 701 15.55 2.16 -5.40
N GLU A 702 15.55 3.17 -6.29
CA GLU A 702 14.70 3.20 -7.50
C GLU A 702 15.38 2.67 -8.77
N GLY A 703 16.68 2.35 -8.74
CA GLY A 703 17.40 1.95 -9.96
C GLY A 703 18.63 1.11 -9.66
N PHE A 704 18.45 -0.19 -9.41
CA PHE A 704 19.54 -1.17 -9.40
C PHE A 704 19.74 -1.81 -10.79
N GLY A 705 19.32 -1.12 -11.86
CA GLY A 705 19.54 -1.55 -13.25
C GLY A 705 20.89 -1.12 -13.82
N GLN A 706 21.84 -0.70 -12.99
CA GLN A 706 23.24 -0.48 -13.40
C GLN A 706 24.11 -1.55 -12.75
N GLU A 707 24.04 -2.75 -13.33
CA GLU A 707 25.19 -3.66 -13.36
C GLU A 707 26.09 -3.29 -14.54
#